data_AF-A0A6S7I7L1-F1
#
_entry.id   AF-A0A6S7I7L1-F1
#
_cell.length_a   1.000
_cell.length_b   1.000
_cell.length_c   1.000
_cell.angle_alpha   90.00
_cell.angle_beta   90.00
_cell.angle_gamma   90.00
#
_symmetry.space_group_name_H-M   'P 1'
#
loop_
_entity.id
_entity.type
_entity.pdbx_description
1 polymer ?
#
loop_
_entity_poly.entity_id
_entity_poly.type
_entity_poly.pdbx_seq_one_letter_code
_entity_poly.pdbx_strand_id
1 'polypeptide(L)'
;MHFVQECTAIVFLVFTITYVPAVSSAYLRAVFDMSDIRGEIRFTEGANGHTRISPNLEGITSNLSWKIHKYPVVYRGNHMHTCQDFYTGGMFDPTGKSSGENYTTRCNDGMKNMCAIGDLSGKHGHLNSSNVSLLDPNLPLNGSNSIFGRSVVLYLDGSTPWACALIDYDDVITAVTTFRGANSGVTGTVRLRQPRGSTTLDTSVEIDLFYSNDATKGSYNWTLEIADNSLPEDGRPSFEGNHCKIATTRVISNHVNIPLAREGPFSERLHFSVNDLPLTGSMSVVGKTLVLKHNGNPTICGSIYEVVPIEAEALFNVDGVSGSFHFKQDSELAPTVVTADIEGLGSKANTYHVHVYRVLDDAMQRRQNAHGMCSNSHVAGHWKPYGTTSASPGTGTVDKYEVGDLSGKYGIIGAKDTLSLVQKDYNLPLFGGNSILFRSMVLHYNNGSRWVCSNINPKNAEFRFKVKAEFIGPDFNGDIIMEQASFVKTHAASHITTFFLNLNYMNNSNVETLSHKWHVHDQDIVKDQMSPMDERCNSAKGHYNPYKVSLEANYSSTCGPKNLLRCELGDTSSKVGKYNIGGGKNRFTESENYFAGLNTILGRSIVVHAKDSGGHRVGCANMKLISKSFVRKELIFKKTTPAHELSQLLATALKINHWRVNHNTAAITDYKMKCQKTSFLLIDSTSSNLGNDFEELKKDWPDNLEKFKPVSEDECSHGFNLQATSLVLAVGLLLTRLMV
;
A
#
# COMPACT_ATOMS: atom_id res chain seq x y z
N MET A 1 -37.13 -38.45 47.10
CA MET A 1 -36.84 -37.00 47.16
C MET A 1 -36.35 -36.61 45.78
N HIS A 2 -37.22 -35.99 44.98
CA HIS A 2 -36.98 -35.64 43.59
C HIS A 2 -35.98 -34.49 43.50
N PHE A 3 -34.95 -34.62 42.67
CA PHE A 3 -34.27 -33.48 42.07
C PHE A 3 -34.21 -33.71 40.56
N VAL A 4 -34.84 -32.78 39.86
CA VAL A 4 -34.96 -32.67 38.41
C VAL A 4 -33.65 -32.07 37.89
N GLN A 5 -33.04 -32.68 36.88
CA GLN A 5 -31.96 -32.08 36.10
C GLN A 5 -32.43 -32.05 34.65
N GLU A 6 -32.83 -30.86 34.19
CA GLU A 6 -33.18 -30.59 32.80
C GLU A 6 -31.91 -30.62 31.94
N CYS A 7 -31.89 -31.48 30.92
CA CYS A 7 -30.92 -31.45 29.84
C CYS A 7 -31.34 -30.40 28.81
N THR A 8 -30.64 -29.27 28.75
CA THR A 8 -30.73 -28.32 27.63
C THR A 8 -29.88 -28.85 26.47
N ALA A 9 -30.54 -29.27 25.38
CA ALA A 9 -29.89 -29.66 24.14
C ALA A 9 -29.31 -28.43 23.43
N ILE A 10 -27.99 -28.35 23.30
CA ILE A 10 -27.28 -27.36 22.48
C ILE A 10 -27.33 -27.86 21.04
N VAL A 11 -28.16 -27.23 20.20
CA VAL A 11 -28.17 -27.43 18.75
C VAL A 11 -26.97 -26.68 18.16
N PHE A 12 -25.90 -27.40 17.84
CA PHE A 12 -24.83 -26.90 16.98
C PHE A 12 -25.35 -26.82 15.55
N LEU A 13 -25.77 -25.63 15.12
CA LEU A 13 -26.01 -25.32 13.71
C LEU A 13 -24.65 -25.19 13.01
N VAL A 14 -24.16 -26.31 12.48
CA VAL A 14 -23.02 -26.34 11.57
C VAL A 14 -23.46 -25.65 10.28
N PHE A 15 -23.05 -24.39 10.09
CA PHE A 15 -23.10 -23.75 8.78
C PHE A 15 -22.10 -24.48 7.87
N THR A 16 -22.60 -25.46 7.11
CA THR A 16 -21.91 -25.96 5.94
C THR A 16 -21.87 -24.82 4.93
N ILE A 17 -20.75 -24.09 4.90
CA ILE A 17 -20.38 -23.26 3.76
C ILE A 17 -20.21 -24.22 2.59
N THR A 18 -21.28 -24.43 1.82
CA THR A 18 -21.16 -25.01 0.49
C THR A 18 -20.35 -24.02 -0.33
N TYR A 19 -19.05 -24.26 -0.41
CA TYR A 19 -18.20 -23.68 -1.42
C TYR A 19 -18.74 -24.18 -2.76
N VAL A 20 -19.64 -23.40 -3.36
CA VAL A 20 -19.94 -23.53 -4.78
C VAL A 20 -18.70 -22.96 -5.44
N PRO A 21 -17.83 -23.76 -6.09
CA PRO A 21 -16.89 -23.16 -7.01
C PRO A 21 -17.77 -22.51 -8.07
N ALA A 22 -17.91 -21.19 -8.02
CA ALA A 22 -18.35 -20.46 -9.18
C ALA A 22 -17.35 -20.84 -10.27
N VAL A 23 -17.80 -21.64 -11.22
CA VAL A 23 -17.05 -21.88 -12.45
C VAL A 23 -16.91 -20.50 -13.05
N SER A 24 -15.74 -19.87 -12.83
CA SER A 24 -15.38 -18.59 -13.39
C SER A 24 -15.55 -18.75 -14.90
N SER A 25 -16.57 -18.08 -15.44
CA SER A 25 -16.73 -18.03 -16.88
C SER A 25 -15.50 -17.31 -17.42
N ALA A 26 -14.65 -18.03 -18.14
CA ALA A 26 -13.38 -17.53 -18.68
C ALA A 26 -13.62 -16.59 -19.86
N TYR A 27 -14.32 -15.48 -19.63
CA TYR A 27 -14.50 -14.41 -20.60
C TYR A 27 -14.08 -13.07 -19.99
N LEU A 28 -13.71 -12.14 -20.86
CA LEU A 28 -13.39 -10.78 -20.47
C LEU A 28 -14.67 -9.97 -20.36
N ARG A 29 -14.76 -9.10 -19.36
CA ARG A 29 -15.85 -8.14 -19.21
C ARG A 29 -15.36 -6.78 -18.76
N ALA A 30 -16.09 -5.75 -19.15
CA ALA A 30 -15.93 -4.40 -18.65
C ALA A 30 -17.22 -4.00 -17.91
N VAL A 31 -17.14 -3.87 -16.58
CA VAL A 31 -18.28 -3.54 -15.72
C VAL A 31 -18.32 -2.03 -15.47
N PHE A 32 -19.45 -1.41 -15.82
CA PHE A 32 -19.70 0.01 -15.65
C PHE A 32 -20.56 0.24 -14.42
N ASP A 33 -20.13 1.21 -13.62
CA ASP A 33 -20.89 1.82 -12.53
C ASP A 33 -20.34 3.25 -12.36
N MET A 34 -20.60 4.09 -13.37
CA MET A 34 -20.07 5.44 -13.44
C MET A 34 -20.96 6.34 -14.30
N SER A 35 -21.12 7.61 -13.91
CA SER A 35 -21.84 8.63 -14.69
C SER A 35 -23.24 8.17 -15.12
N ASP A 36 -23.97 7.55 -14.20
CA ASP A 36 -25.33 7.02 -14.39
C ASP A 36 -25.45 5.84 -15.38
N ILE A 37 -24.31 5.30 -15.86
CA ILE A 37 -24.25 4.11 -16.70
C ILE A 37 -23.94 2.88 -15.83
N ARG A 38 -24.77 1.84 -15.94
CA ARG A 38 -24.60 0.57 -15.24
C ARG A 38 -24.63 -0.61 -16.20
N GLY A 39 -24.06 -1.72 -15.77
CA GLY A 39 -24.09 -2.99 -16.50
C GLY A 39 -22.70 -3.40 -16.97
N GLU A 40 -22.61 -4.18 -18.04
CA GLU A 40 -21.32 -4.66 -18.52
C GLU A 40 -21.28 -4.85 -20.04
N ILE A 41 -20.07 -4.82 -20.58
CA ILE A 41 -19.79 -5.27 -21.94
C ILE A 41 -18.98 -6.57 -21.82
N ARG A 42 -19.52 -7.67 -22.36
CA ARG A 42 -18.82 -8.96 -22.41
C ARG A 42 -18.08 -9.15 -23.73
N PHE A 43 -16.89 -9.74 -23.65
CA PHE A 43 -16.05 -10.11 -24.79
C PHE A 43 -15.78 -11.61 -24.73
N THR A 44 -16.27 -12.34 -25.73
CA THR A 44 -16.22 -13.80 -25.80
C THR A 44 -15.72 -14.25 -27.16
N GLU A 45 -15.16 -15.45 -27.24
CA GLU A 45 -14.85 -16.05 -28.53
C GLU A 45 -16.16 -16.36 -29.29
N GLY A 46 -16.25 -15.82 -30.49
CA GLY A 46 -17.36 -16.00 -31.42
C GLY A 46 -17.04 -17.02 -32.52
N ALA A 47 -17.94 -17.15 -33.50
CA ALA A 47 -17.72 -18.04 -34.64
C ALA A 47 -16.51 -17.60 -35.47
N ASN A 48 -15.81 -18.57 -36.07
CA ASN A 48 -14.66 -18.33 -36.96
C ASN A 48 -13.55 -17.47 -36.33
N GLY A 49 -13.30 -17.59 -35.02
CA GLY A 49 -12.26 -16.86 -34.30
C GLY A 49 -12.51 -15.35 -34.15
N HIS A 50 -13.70 -14.85 -34.50
CA HIS A 50 -14.09 -13.46 -34.26
C HIS A 50 -14.39 -13.25 -32.79
N THR A 51 -14.24 -12.04 -32.29
CA THR A 51 -14.68 -11.69 -30.94
C THR A 51 -16.15 -11.27 -30.98
N ARG A 52 -16.96 -11.92 -30.16
CA ARG A 52 -18.33 -11.49 -29.87
C ARG A 52 -18.33 -10.46 -28.74
N ILE A 53 -18.82 -9.27 -29.04
CA ILE A 53 -19.02 -8.17 -28.10
C ILE A 53 -20.50 -8.12 -27.74
N SER A 54 -20.84 -8.19 -26.46
CA SER A 54 -22.23 -8.18 -25.99
C SER A 54 -22.40 -7.09 -24.94
N PRO A 55 -22.73 -5.84 -25.35
CA PRO A 55 -23.10 -4.78 -24.44
C PRO A 55 -24.43 -5.09 -23.76
N ASN A 56 -24.49 -4.92 -22.46
CA ASN A 56 -25.71 -4.90 -21.67
C ASN A 56 -25.60 -3.72 -20.70
N LEU A 57 -25.92 -2.53 -21.20
CA LEU A 57 -25.77 -1.28 -20.47
C LEU A 57 -27.11 -0.58 -20.29
N GLU A 58 -27.32 -0.04 -19.09
CA GLU A 58 -28.44 0.81 -18.72
C GLU A 58 -27.95 2.26 -18.55
N GLY A 59 -28.86 3.23 -18.66
CA GLY A 59 -28.55 4.65 -18.47
C GLY A 59 -27.95 5.36 -19.69
N ILE A 60 -27.88 4.71 -20.85
CA ILE A 60 -27.46 5.35 -22.11
C ILE A 60 -28.61 6.23 -22.63
N THR A 61 -28.49 7.54 -22.48
CA THR A 61 -29.50 8.53 -22.91
C THR A 61 -29.20 9.19 -24.25
N SER A 62 -28.02 8.97 -24.82
CA SER A 62 -27.57 9.54 -26.09
C SER A 62 -26.64 8.57 -26.80
N ASN A 63 -26.32 8.84 -28.08
CA ASN A 63 -25.29 8.08 -28.79
C ASN A 63 -23.93 8.34 -28.14
N LEU A 64 -23.27 7.27 -27.69
CA LEU A 64 -21.94 7.33 -27.10
C LEU A 64 -20.92 6.74 -28.06
N SER A 65 -19.85 7.47 -28.31
CA SER A 65 -18.67 6.84 -28.90
C SER A 65 -17.97 6.02 -27.82
N TRP A 66 -17.33 4.94 -28.21
CA TRP A 66 -16.71 3.97 -27.34
C TRP A 66 -15.42 3.46 -27.98
N LYS A 67 -14.38 3.37 -27.16
CA LYS A 67 -13.03 3.00 -27.56
C LYS A 67 -12.39 2.12 -26.50
N ILE A 68 -11.51 1.21 -26.92
CA ILE A 68 -10.60 0.52 -26.00
C ILE A 68 -9.33 1.33 -25.90
N HIS A 69 -8.90 1.56 -24.68
CA HIS A 69 -7.73 2.34 -24.33
C HIS A 69 -6.56 1.47 -23.95
N LYS A 70 -5.35 2.04 -23.91
CA LYS A 70 -4.12 1.25 -23.77
C LYS A 70 -3.94 0.63 -22.38
N TYR A 71 -4.33 1.34 -21.32
CA TYR A 71 -3.95 1.00 -19.95
C TYR A 71 -5.15 0.59 -19.07
N PRO A 72 -4.92 -0.18 -18.01
CA PRO A 72 -5.95 -0.47 -17.01
C PRO A 72 -6.38 0.80 -16.29
N VAL A 73 -7.61 0.79 -15.78
CA VAL A 73 -8.17 1.89 -15.00
C VAL A 73 -8.16 1.57 -13.51
N VAL A 74 -7.54 2.43 -12.71
CA VAL A 74 -7.72 2.48 -11.25
C VAL A 74 -8.83 3.48 -10.98
N TYR A 75 -9.91 3.03 -10.34
CA TYR A 75 -11.08 3.88 -10.10
C TYR A 75 -10.76 4.97 -9.07
N ARG A 76 -11.05 6.23 -9.39
CA ARG A 76 -10.68 7.41 -8.58
C ARG A 76 -11.84 8.40 -8.48
N GLY A 77 -12.96 8.00 -7.91
CA GLY A 77 -14.15 8.86 -7.89
C GLY A 77 -14.79 8.93 -9.28
N ASN A 78 -15.12 10.13 -9.76
CA ASN A 78 -15.83 10.29 -11.02
C ASN A 78 -14.95 10.18 -12.27
N HIS A 79 -15.58 10.30 -13.44
CA HIS A 79 -14.92 10.20 -14.75
C HIS A 79 -13.79 11.22 -14.96
N MET A 80 -13.86 12.41 -14.37
CA MET A 80 -12.83 13.45 -14.50
C MET A 80 -11.50 13.03 -13.86
N HIS A 81 -11.55 12.18 -12.85
CA HIS A 81 -10.38 11.69 -12.13
C HIS A 81 -9.95 10.28 -12.57
N THR A 82 -10.77 9.60 -13.37
CA THR A 82 -10.62 8.17 -13.67
C THR A 82 -10.42 7.88 -15.16
N CYS A 83 -11.22 8.50 -16.05
CA CYS A 83 -11.34 8.07 -17.45
C CYS A 83 -10.49 8.86 -18.45
N GLN A 84 -9.87 9.95 -18.01
CA GLN A 84 -9.08 10.82 -18.87
C GLN A 84 -7.95 10.04 -19.57
N ASP A 85 -7.62 10.43 -20.80
CA ASP A 85 -6.55 9.80 -21.61
C ASP A 85 -5.21 9.78 -20.88
N PHE A 86 -4.97 10.75 -20.00
CA PHE A 86 -3.82 10.77 -19.10
C PHE A 86 -3.70 9.49 -18.25
N TYR A 87 -4.82 8.93 -17.78
CA TYR A 87 -4.88 7.72 -16.96
C TYR A 87 -5.05 6.44 -17.79
N THR A 88 -5.70 6.52 -18.95
CA THR A 88 -6.09 5.34 -19.74
C THR A 88 -5.21 5.13 -20.99
N GLY A 89 -4.40 6.10 -21.38
CA GLY A 89 -3.41 6.00 -22.47
C GLY A 89 -3.94 6.27 -23.87
N GLY A 90 -5.15 6.82 -23.98
CA GLY A 90 -5.84 7.04 -25.25
C GLY A 90 -6.16 5.74 -25.99
N MET A 91 -6.65 5.86 -27.22
CA MET A 91 -7.09 4.73 -28.03
C MET A 91 -5.97 3.70 -28.28
N PHE A 92 -6.31 2.42 -28.12
CA PHE A 92 -5.42 1.31 -28.38
C PHE A 92 -5.28 1.06 -29.88
N ASP A 93 -4.11 1.41 -30.42
CA ASP A 93 -3.77 1.23 -31.83
C ASP A 93 -2.32 0.71 -31.98
N PRO A 94 -2.08 -0.58 -31.72
CA PRO A 94 -0.73 -1.16 -31.82
C PRO A 94 -0.24 -1.23 -33.27
N THR A 95 -1.12 -1.08 -34.26
CA THR A 95 -0.79 -1.15 -35.68
C THR A 95 -0.63 0.22 -36.36
N GLY A 96 -0.83 1.32 -35.63
CA GLY A 96 -0.73 2.68 -36.17
C GLY A 96 -1.71 2.98 -37.31
N LYS A 97 -2.88 2.32 -37.33
CA LYS A 97 -3.88 2.52 -38.40
C LYS A 97 -4.53 3.89 -38.34
N SER A 98 -4.74 4.42 -37.13
CA SER A 98 -5.36 5.73 -36.90
C SER A 98 -4.53 6.90 -37.42
N SER A 99 -3.23 6.71 -37.62
CA SER A 99 -2.34 7.69 -38.26
C SER A 99 -2.35 7.66 -39.79
N GLY A 100 -3.06 6.72 -40.42
CA GLY A 100 -3.13 6.62 -41.87
C GLY A 100 -3.97 7.73 -42.51
N GLU A 101 -3.61 8.14 -43.73
CA GLU A 101 -4.44 9.07 -44.52
C GLU A 101 -5.86 8.52 -44.72
N ASN A 102 -6.85 9.41 -44.63
CA ASN A 102 -8.27 9.09 -44.80
C ASN A 102 -8.77 8.00 -43.82
N TYR A 103 -8.18 7.90 -42.62
CA TYR A 103 -8.59 6.93 -41.61
C TYR A 103 -10.10 6.96 -41.34
N THR A 104 -10.68 8.15 -41.19
CA THR A 104 -12.12 8.32 -40.88
C THR A 104 -13.06 7.83 -41.98
N THR A 105 -12.59 7.71 -43.23
CA THR A 105 -13.40 7.15 -44.33
C THR A 105 -13.14 5.66 -44.52
N ARG A 106 -11.93 5.18 -44.20
CA ARG A 106 -11.53 3.77 -44.32
C ARG A 106 -11.96 2.92 -43.14
N CYS A 107 -11.96 3.49 -41.93
CA CYS A 107 -12.48 2.81 -40.75
C CYS A 107 -14.00 2.99 -40.69
N ASN A 108 -14.72 1.93 -41.07
CA ASN A 108 -16.18 1.85 -41.03
C ASN A 108 -16.63 0.39 -40.88
N ASP A 109 -17.94 0.16 -40.71
CA ASP A 109 -18.56 -1.16 -40.50
C ASP A 109 -18.31 -2.16 -41.65
N GLY A 110 -18.19 -1.69 -42.89
CA GLY A 110 -17.83 -2.53 -44.03
C GLY A 110 -16.33 -2.89 -44.10
N MET A 111 -15.48 -2.14 -43.41
CA MET A 111 -14.00 -2.23 -43.46
C MET A 111 -13.36 -2.26 -42.08
N LYS A 112 -13.91 -3.05 -41.14
CA LYS A 112 -13.43 -3.16 -39.75
C LYS A 112 -11.93 -3.45 -39.62
N ASN A 113 -11.37 -4.21 -40.57
CA ASN A 113 -9.95 -4.53 -40.63
C ASN A 113 -9.05 -3.31 -40.87
N MET A 114 -9.59 -2.20 -41.37
CA MET A 114 -8.86 -0.93 -41.55
C MET A 114 -8.88 -0.03 -40.31
N CYS A 115 -9.71 -0.35 -39.33
CA CYS A 115 -9.78 0.37 -38.06
C CYS A 115 -8.63 0.01 -37.13
N ALA A 116 -8.24 0.95 -36.27
CA ALA A 116 -7.44 0.65 -35.08
C ALA A 116 -8.18 -0.39 -34.21
N ILE A 117 -7.43 -1.25 -33.51
CA ILE A 117 -8.03 -2.33 -32.71
C ILE A 117 -9.06 -1.78 -31.71
N GLY A 118 -8.71 -0.69 -31.03
CA GLY A 118 -9.57 -0.07 -30.03
C GLY A 118 -10.66 0.86 -30.57
N ASP A 119 -10.78 1.09 -31.87
CA ASP A 119 -11.82 1.98 -32.42
C ASP A 119 -13.16 1.25 -32.62
N LEU A 120 -13.85 0.96 -31.52
CA LEU A 120 -15.12 0.25 -31.57
C LEU A 120 -16.23 1.07 -32.24
N SER A 121 -16.16 2.40 -32.15
CA SER A 121 -17.14 3.29 -32.79
C SER A 121 -17.00 3.32 -34.30
N GLY A 122 -15.78 3.43 -34.81
CA GLY A 122 -15.53 3.35 -36.24
C GLY A 122 -15.92 2.00 -36.81
N LYS A 123 -15.70 0.91 -36.05
CA LYS A 123 -16.07 -0.44 -36.48
C LYS A 123 -17.57 -0.73 -36.41
N HIS A 124 -18.25 -0.40 -35.32
CA HIS A 124 -19.60 -0.90 -35.04
C HIS A 124 -20.63 0.21 -34.86
N GLY A 125 -20.25 1.47 -35.08
CA GLY A 125 -21.09 2.63 -34.80
C GLY A 125 -21.14 2.97 -33.31
N HIS A 126 -21.99 3.94 -32.98
CA HIS A 126 -22.15 4.43 -31.61
C HIS A 126 -22.94 3.43 -30.76
N LEU A 127 -22.60 3.34 -29.48
CA LEU A 127 -23.47 2.69 -28.50
C LEU A 127 -24.73 3.53 -28.32
N ASN A 128 -25.87 2.86 -28.38
CA ASN A 128 -27.20 3.40 -28.07
C ASN A 128 -27.92 2.44 -27.11
N SER A 129 -29.19 2.68 -26.79
CA SER A 129 -29.96 1.85 -25.87
C SER A 129 -30.24 0.41 -26.36
N SER A 130 -29.86 0.07 -27.59
CA SER A 130 -30.03 -1.28 -28.15
C SER A 130 -28.86 -2.18 -27.75
N ASN A 131 -29.13 -3.20 -26.94
CA ASN A 131 -28.16 -4.24 -26.55
C ASN A 131 -27.99 -5.28 -27.67
N VAL A 132 -27.40 -4.88 -28.80
CA VAL A 132 -27.15 -5.78 -29.94
C VAL A 132 -25.77 -6.43 -29.79
N SER A 133 -25.73 -7.77 -29.92
CA SER A 133 -24.46 -8.51 -29.96
C SER A 133 -23.75 -8.25 -31.29
N LEU A 134 -22.47 -7.88 -31.23
CA LEU A 134 -21.63 -7.52 -32.36
C LEU A 134 -20.55 -8.58 -32.57
N LEU A 135 -20.11 -8.76 -33.81
CA LEU A 135 -18.97 -9.61 -34.16
C LEU A 135 -17.84 -8.74 -34.72
N ASP A 136 -16.67 -8.85 -34.11
CA ASP A 136 -15.46 -8.11 -34.46
C ASP A 136 -14.36 -9.06 -34.97
N PRO A 137 -13.90 -8.91 -36.22
CA PRO A 137 -12.86 -9.77 -36.81
C PRO A 137 -11.44 -9.50 -36.31
N ASN A 138 -11.18 -8.34 -35.70
CA ASN A 138 -9.83 -7.88 -35.39
C ASN A 138 -9.72 -7.32 -33.96
N LEU A 139 -10.46 -7.91 -33.03
CA LEU A 139 -10.41 -7.60 -31.60
C LEU A 139 -9.87 -8.80 -30.83
N PRO A 140 -8.57 -8.88 -30.54
CA PRO A 140 -7.96 -10.06 -29.94
C PRO A 140 -8.24 -10.18 -28.42
N LEU A 141 -8.61 -11.38 -27.97
CA LEU A 141 -8.74 -11.72 -26.53
C LEU A 141 -7.46 -12.34 -25.95
N ASN A 142 -6.53 -12.74 -26.81
CA ASN A 142 -5.24 -13.34 -26.48
C ASN A 142 -4.13 -12.79 -27.38
N GLY A 143 -2.88 -13.19 -27.12
CA GLY A 143 -1.69 -12.70 -27.78
C GLY A 143 -1.24 -11.31 -27.28
N SER A 144 -0.11 -10.84 -27.79
CA SER A 144 0.52 -9.58 -27.35
C SER A 144 -0.37 -8.35 -27.44
N ASN A 145 -1.30 -8.34 -28.38
CA ASN A 145 -2.26 -7.27 -28.61
C ASN A 145 -3.61 -7.48 -27.89
N SER A 146 -3.73 -8.49 -27.01
CA SER A 146 -4.96 -8.75 -26.25
C SER A 146 -5.51 -7.50 -25.57
N ILE A 147 -6.84 -7.44 -25.46
CA ILE A 147 -7.57 -6.40 -24.71
C ILE A 147 -7.64 -6.68 -23.21
N PHE A 148 -7.15 -7.83 -22.73
CA PHE A 148 -7.04 -8.13 -21.31
C PHE A 148 -6.19 -7.09 -20.56
N GLY A 149 -6.71 -6.58 -19.45
CA GLY A 149 -6.05 -5.57 -18.62
C GLY A 149 -6.06 -4.17 -19.23
N ARG A 150 -6.83 -3.93 -20.28
CA ARG A 150 -7.08 -2.60 -20.87
C ARG A 150 -8.37 -2.00 -20.34
N SER A 151 -8.79 -0.83 -20.81
CA SER A 151 -10.08 -0.24 -20.42
C SER A 151 -10.97 0.08 -21.61
N VAL A 152 -12.28 -0.03 -21.45
CA VAL A 152 -13.25 0.62 -22.37
C VAL A 152 -13.51 2.03 -21.85
N VAL A 153 -13.49 3.02 -22.73
CA VAL A 153 -13.89 4.40 -22.44
C VAL A 153 -15.05 4.79 -23.34
N LEU A 154 -16.11 5.28 -22.72
CA LEU A 154 -17.29 5.85 -23.36
C LEU A 154 -17.16 7.36 -23.41
N TYR A 155 -17.52 7.96 -24.53
CA TYR A 155 -17.35 9.36 -24.85
C TYR A 155 -18.68 10.01 -25.18
N LEU A 156 -18.96 11.13 -24.52
CA LEU A 156 -20.01 12.07 -24.89
C LEU A 156 -19.50 12.97 -26.03
N ASP A 157 -20.34 13.22 -27.03
CA ASP A 157 -20.04 14.04 -28.20
C ASP A 157 -18.73 13.64 -28.93
N GLY A 158 -18.34 12.38 -28.81
CA GLY A 158 -17.12 11.80 -29.41
C GLY A 158 -15.79 12.25 -28.81
N SER A 159 -15.78 13.15 -27.81
CA SER A 159 -14.54 13.79 -27.32
C SER A 159 -14.41 13.85 -25.80
N THR A 160 -15.51 13.86 -25.05
CA THR A 160 -15.46 13.96 -23.58
C THR A 160 -15.56 12.57 -22.93
N PRO A 161 -14.52 12.06 -22.24
CA PRO A 161 -14.61 10.79 -21.51
C PRO A 161 -15.71 10.86 -20.46
N TRP A 162 -16.74 10.04 -20.61
CA TRP A 162 -17.95 10.08 -19.79
C TRP A 162 -18.00 8.94 -18.76
N ALA A 163 -17.60 7.74 -19.17
CA ALA A 163 -17.51 6.58 -18.27
C ALA A 163 -16.43 5.64 -18.77
N CYS A 164 -15.85 4.84 -17.88
CA CYS A 164 -14.85 3.86 -18.25
C CYS A 164 -14.86 2.65 -17.32
N ALA A 165 -14.36 1.54 -17.82
CA ALA A 165 -14.34 0.27 -17.11
C ALA A 165 -13.11 -0.56 -17.51
N LEU A 166 -12.54 -1.29 -16.55
CA LEU A 166 -11.45 -2.23 -16.78
C LEU A 166 -11.97 -3.46 -17.51
N ILE A 167 -11.29 -3.89 -18.57
CA ILE A 167 -11.53 -5.13 -19.29
C ILE A 167 -10.76 -6.24 -18.59
N ASP A 168 -11.48 -7.12 -17.91
CA ASP A 168 -10.87 -8.10 -17.03
C ASP A 168 -11.64 -9.40 -16.91
N TYR A 169 -10.98 -10.40 -16.33
CA TYR A 169 -11.65 -11.60 -15.83
C TYR A 169 -12.19 -11.37 -14.41
N ASP A 170 -13.09 -12.26 -13.98
CA ASP A 170 -13.77 -12.15 -12.68
C ASP A 170 -12.84 -12.30 -11.47
N ASP A 171 -11.86 -13.20 -11.59
CA ASP A 171 -10.87 -13.50 -10.56
C ASP A 171 -9.47 -13.48 -11.16
N VAL A 172 -8.65 -12.55 -10.68
CA VAL A 172 -7.36 -12.20 -11.26
C VAL A 172 -6.33 -12.14 -10.14
N ILE A 173 -5.24 -12.87 -10.32
CA ILE A 173 -4.04 -12.70 -9.51
C ILE A 173 -3.24 -11.54 -10.09
N THR A 174 -2.75 -10.66 -9.20
CA THR A 174 -1.87 -9.54 -9.56
C THR A 174 -0.54 -9.72 -8.85
N ALA A 175 0.56 -9.59 -9.59
CA ALA A 175 1.90 -9.55 -9.05
C ALA A 175 2.61 -8.27 -9.47
N VAL A 176 3.48 -7.73 -8.61
CA VAL A 176 4.19 -6.47 -8.84
C VAL A 176 5.66 -6.63 -8.49
N THR A 177 6.52 -6.05 -9.32
CA THR A 177 7.91 -5.74 -8.97
C THR A 177 8.08 -4.23 -8.92
N THR A 178 8.66 -3.73 -7.83
CA THR A 178 8.94 -2.30 -7.66
C THR A 178 10.44 -2.06 -7.85
N PHE A 179 10.77 -1.12 -8.72
CA PHE A 179 12.14 -0.66 -8.95
C PHE A 179 12.36 0.68 -8.25
N ARG A 180 13.47 0.80 -7.51
CA ARG A 180 13.99 2.04 -6.91
C ARG A 180 15.51 2.07 -6.98
N GLY A 181 16.03 2.50 -8.13
CA GLY A 181 17.46 2.55 -8.42
C GLY A 181 18.12 3.81 -7.87
N ALA A 182 18.99 3.67 -6.88
CA ALA A 182 19.73 4.81 -6.33
C ALA A 182 20.90 5.25 -7.22
N ASN A 183 21.46 4.34 -8.02
CA ASN A 183 22.57 4.65 -8.94
C ASN A 183 22.08 4.80 -10.38
N SER A 184 21.19 3.91 -10.84
CA SER A 184 20.62 3.98 -12.19
C SER A 184 19.56 5.08 -12.33
N GLY A 185 18.93 5.49 -11.22
CA GLY A 185 17.78 6.39 -11.22
C GLY A 185 16.50 5.76 -11.77
N VAL A 186 16.50 4.47 -12.15
CA VAL A 186 15.32 3.79 -12.69
C VAL A 186 14.37 3.47 -11.55
N THR A 187 13.15 4.00 -11.63
CA THR A 187 12.13 3.87 -10.60
C THR A 187 10.78 3.55 -11.24
N GLY A 188 9.91 2.84 -10.53
CA GLY A 188 8.56 2.54 -10.99
C GLY A 188 8.13 1.11 -10.68
N THR A 189 7.15 0.61 -11.43
CA THR A 189 6.61 -0.74 -11.23
C THR A 189 6.45 -1.51 -12.54
N VAL A 190 6.60 -2.83 -12.45
CA VAL A 190 6.09 -3.78 -13.44
C VAL A 190 4.98 -4.59 -12.79
N ARG A 191 3.79 -4.57 -13.38
CA ARG A 191 2.60 -5.27 -12.90
C ARG A 191 2.26 -6.41 -13.86
N LEU A 192 2.12 -7.60 -13.31
CA LEU A 192 1.72 -8.82 -14.01
C LEU A 192 0.32 -9.21 -13.53
N ARG A 193 -0.57 -9.58 -14.45
CA ARG A 193 -1.92 -10.04 -14.09
C ARG A 193 -2.32 -11.22 -14.94
N GLN A 194 -2.99 -12.20 -14.33
CA GLN A 194 -3.46 -13.42 -14.99
C GLN A 194 -4.73 -13.90 -14.28
N PRO A 195 -5.67 -14.57 -14.98
CA PRO A 195 -6.80 -15.23 -14.31
C PRO A 195 -6.31 -16.17 -13.22
N ARG A 196 -6.86 -16.03 -12.01
CA ARG A 196 -6.42 -16.81 -10.86
C ARG A 196 -6.62 -18.31 -11.14
N GLY A 197 -5.59 -19.11 -10.84
CA GLY A 197 -5.62 -20.55 -11.05
C GLY A 197 -5.40 -21.00 -12.49
N SER A 198 -5.30 -20.07 -13.45
CA SER A 198 -4.88 -20.41 -14.82
C SER A 198 -3.36 -20.41 -14.94
N THR A 199 -2.82 -21.40 -15.65
CA THR A 199 -1.40 -21.47 -16.00
C THR A 199 -1.14 -21.32 -17.50
N THR A 200 -2.20 -21.30 -18.31
CA THR A 200 -2.11 -21.34 -19.78
C THR A 200 -2.61 -20.06 -20.45
N LEU A 201 -3.48 -19.30 -19.79
CA LEU A 201 -3.95 -18.02 -20.31
C LEU A 201 -2.82 -16.99 -20.26
N ASP A 202 -2.85 -16.03 -21.17
CA ASP A 202 -1.82 -15.00 -21.22
C ASP A 202 -1.79 -14.17 -19.93
N THR A 203 -0.59 -13.74 -19.57
CA THR A 203 -0.35 -12.81 -18.48
C THR A 203 -0.21 -11.40 -19.08
N SER A 204 -1.06 -10.48 -18.66
CA SER A 204 -0.90 -9.07 -19.02
C SER A 204 0.29 -8.49 -18.25
N VAL A 205 1.13 -7.72 -18.94
CA VAL A 205 2.32 -7.04 -18.43
C VAL A 205 2.14 -5.55 -18.64
N GLU A 206 2.11 -4.79 -17.54
CA GLU A 206 2.13 -3.33 -17.54
C GLU A 206 3.47 -2.84 -16.97
N ILE A 207 4.18 -2.01 -17.71
CA ILE A 207 5.46 -1.41 -17.32
C ILE A 207 5.25 0.10 -17.15
N ASP A 208 5.45 0.59 -15.93
CA ASP A 208 5.32 1.99 -15.53
C ASP A 208 6.63 2.41 -14.85
N LEU A 209 7.66 2.64 -15.67
CA LEU A 209 9.02 3.00 -15.25
C LEU A 209 9.38 4.41 -15.71
N PHE A 210 10.29 5.05 -14.97
CA PHE A 210 10.75 6.41 -15.22
C PHE A 210 12.09 6.69 -14.51
N TYR A 211 12.76 7.78 -14.90
CA TYR A 211 13.92 8.29 -14.20
C TYR A 211 13.53 9.20 -13.03
N SER A 212 14.04 8.89 -11.84
CA SER A 212 13.93 9.69 -10.61
C SER A 212 15.20 10.48 -10.26
N ASN A 213 16.23 10.43 -11.11
CA ASN A 213 17.46 11.22 -11.00
C ASN A 213 17.37 12.51 -11.85
N ASP A 214 18.50 13.18 -12.03
CA ASP A 214 18.68 14.40 -12.84
C ASP A 214 18.73 14.12 -14.35
N ALA A 215 18.26 12.96 -14.81
CA ALA A 215 18.17 12.67 -16.24
C ALA A 215 17.39 13.77 -16.97
N THR A 216 17.97 14.27 -18.07
CA THR A 216 17.39 15.33 -18.89
C THR A 216 16.68 14.80 -20.13
N LYS A 217 16.79 13.50 -20.41
CA LYS A 217 16.09 12.80 -21.49
C LYS A 217 15.82 11.34 -21.11
N GLY A 218 14.74 10.77 -21.65
CA GLY A 218 14.45 9.34 -21.55
C GLY A 218 15.47 8.48 -22.31
N SER A 219 15.47 7.18 -22.01
CA SER A 219 16.33 6.20 -22.67
C SER A 219 15.51 5.03 -23.25
N TYR A 220 15.95 4.55 -24.41
CA TYR A 220 15.36 3.46 -25.16
C TYR A 220 16.30 2.24 -25.15
N ASN A 221 15.88 1.11 -25.71
CA ASN A 221 16.65 -0.14 -25.81
C ASN A 221 16.90 -0.83 -24.46
N TRP A 222 15.86 -0.88 -23.63
CA TRP A 222 15.86 -1.70 -22.43
C TRP A 222 15.21 -3.05 -22.71
N THR A 223 15.80 -4.11 -22.15
CA THR A 223 15.19 -5.44 -22.12
C THR A 223 14.71 -5.75 -20.71
N LEU A 224 13.51 -6.32 -20.62
CA LEU A 224 12.97 -6.88 -19.38
C LEU A 224 13.05 -8.40 -19.48
N GLU A 225 13.72 -9.02 -18.51
CA GLU A 225 14.01 -10.44 -18.50
C GLU A 225 13.70 -11.05 -17.13
N ILE A 226 13.52 -12.37 -17.09
CA ILE A 226 13.32 -13.13 -15.85
C ILE A 226 14.56 -13.97 -15.57
N ALA A 227 14.90 -14.07 -14.30
CA ALA A 227 15.85 -15.03 -13.75
C ALA A 227 15.17 -15.89 -12.68
N ASP A 228 15.49 -17.18 -12.65
CA ASP A 228 14.90 -18.14 -11.71
C ASP A 228 15.46 -18.00 -10.28
N ASN A 229 16.62 -17.37 -10.12
CA ASN A 229 17.19 -17.09 -8.81
C ASN A 229 16.36 -16.06 -8.05
N SER A 230 16.12 -16.31 -6.76
CA SER A 230 15.54 -15.34 -5.84
C SER A 230 16.58 -14.31 -5.40
N LEU A 231 16.13 -13.09 -5.16
CA LEU A 231 16.94 -12.04 -4.54
C LEU A 231 16.98 -12.19 -3.01
N PRO A 232 17.95 -11.56 -2.33
CA PRO A 232 17.98 -11.52 -0.87
C PRO A 232 16.70 -10.91 -0.27
N GLU A 233 16.15 -11.52 0.79
CA GLU A 233 14.94 -11.03 1.47
C GLU A 233 15.24 -9.98 2.57
N ASP A 234 16.06 -8.97 2.26
CA ASP A 234 16.44 -7.90 3.20
C ASP A 234 15.47 -6.69 3.23
N GLY A 235 14.35 -6.82 2.52
CA GLY A 235 13.26 -5.84 2.51
C GLY A 235 13.47 -4.69 1.53
N ARG A 236 14.56 -4.67 0.76
CA ARG A 236 14.70 -3.73 -0.36
C ARG A 236 13.76 -4.10 -1.51
N PRO A 237 13.12 -3.12 -2.17
CA PRO A 237 12.25 -3.40 -3.32
C PRO A 237 13.04 -3.85 -4.56
N SER A 238 14.28 -3.39 -4.70
CA SER A 238 15.16 -3.70 -5.83
C SER A 238 16.63 -3.62 -5.46
N PHE A 239 17.48 -4.20 -6.31
CA PHE A 239 18.92 -4.26 -6.19
C PHE A 239 19.59 -3.74 -7.47
N GLU A 240 20.87 -3.36 -7.37
CA GLU A 240 21.71 -2.92 -8.48
C GLU A 240 23.08 -3.62 -8.41
N GLY A 241 23.84 -3.54 -9.50
CA GLY A 241 25.21 -4.05 -9.55
C GLY A 241 25.29 -5.58 -9.49
N ASN A 242 26.17 -6.12 -8.65
CA ASN A 242 26.47 -7.56 -8.65
C ASN A 242 25.28 -8.45 -8.30
N HIS A 243 24.32 -7.96 -7.51
CA HIS A 243 23.09 -8.72 -7.20
C HIS A 243 22.23 -8.99 -8.45
N CYS A 244 22.37 -8.17 -9.50
CA CYS A 244 21.62 -8.33 -10.74
C CYS A 244 22.40 -9.06 -11.83
N LYS A 245 23.66 -9.45 -11.58
CA LYS A 245 24.45 -10.28 -12.49
C LYS A 245 24.07 -11.76 -12.34
N ILE A 246 22.78 -12.03 -12.50
CA ILE A 246 22.18 -13.36 -12.46
C ILE A 246 21.87 -13.82 -13.88
N ALA A 247 21.96 -15.14 -14.11
CA ALA A 247 21.60 -15.72 -15.40
C ALA A 247 20.09 -15.57 -15.62
N THR A 248 19.72 -14.93 -16.72
CA THR A 248 18.31 -14.80 -17.12
C THR A 248 17.91 -16.00 -17.96
N THR A 249 16.69 -16.49 -17.75
CA THR A 249 16.14 -17.67 -18.40
C THR A 249 15.15 -17.31 -19.50
N ARG A 250 14.60 -16.10 -19.48
CA ARG A 250 13.60 -15.67 -20.45
C ARG A 250 13.58 -14.16 -20.67
N VAL A 251 13.41 -13.75 -21.92
CA VAL A 251 13.09 -12.36 -22.29
C VAL A 251 11.58 -12.15 -22.30
N ILE A 252 11.11 -11.13 -21.59
CA ILE A 252 9.70 -10.71 -21.53
C ILE A 252 9.42 -9.61 -22.54
N SER A 253 10.33 -8.64 -22.67
CA SER A 253 10.23 -7.58 -23.68
C SER A 253 11.62 -7.08 -24.08
N ASN A 254 11.79 -6.80 -25.38
CA ASN A 254 12.97 -6.14 -25.95
C ASN A 254 12.77 -4.62 -26.16
N HIS A 255 11.59 -4.11 -25.81
CA HIS A 255 11.15 -2.77 -26.18
C HIS A 255 10.64 -2.01 -24.96
N VAL A 256 11.48 -1.92 -23.93
CA VAL A 256 11.16 -1.10 -22.76
C VAL A 256 11.74 0.31 -22.96
N ASN A 257 10.89 1.31 -22.69
CA ASN A 257 11.25 2.72 -22.70
C ASN A 257 11.16 3.26 -21.26
N ILE A 258 12.14 4.07 -20.88
CA ILE A 258 12.18 4.73 -19.57
C ILE A 258 12.15 6.25 -19.78
N PRO A 259 10.97 6.88 -19.69
CA PRO A 259 10.83 8.33 -19.79
C PRO A 259 11.35 9.08 -18.54
N LEU A 260 11.32 10.41 -18.62
CA LEU A 260 11.43 11.27 -17.44
C LEU A 260 10.16 11.20 -16.58
N ALA A 261 10.30 11.45 -15.28
CA ALA A 261 9.17 11.57 -14.37
C ALA A 261 8.16 12.64 -14.82
N ARG A 262 6.88 12.40 -14.54
CA ARG A 262 5.75 13.32 -14.76
C ARG A 262 4.83 13.32 -13.52
N GLU A 263 3.88 14.26 -13.44
CA GLU A 263 2.96 14.45 -12.29
C GLU A 263 2.06 13.24 -12.00
N GLY A 264 1.94 12.26 -12.91
CA GLY A 264 1.11 11.06 -12.70
C GLY A 264 1.58 9.87 -13.53
N PRO A 265 0.73 8.84 -13.76
CA PRO A 265 1.14 7.64 -14.46
C PRO A 265 1.75 7.99 -15.82
N PHE A 266 2.86 7.34 -16.18
CA PHE A 266 3.67 7.81 -17.29
C PHE A 266 2.89 7.64 -18.60
N SER A 267 2.85 8.68 -19.44
CA SER A 267 2.17 8.62 -20.74
C SER A 267 2.77 7.56 -21.69
N GLU A 268 3.97 7.08 -21.37
CA GLU A 268 4.75 6.10 -22.13
C GLU A 268 4.77 4.72 -21.46
N ARG A 269 3.80 4.43 -20.59
CA ARG A 269 3.57 3.06 -20.10
C ARG A 269 3.50 2.06 -21.24
N LEU A 270 3.96 0.85 -21.00
CA LEU A 270 3.86 -0.24 -21.96
C LEU A 270 2.89 -1.30 -21.41
N HIS A 271 1.86 -1.65 -22.18
CA HIS A 271 0.90 -2.71 -21.83
C HIS A 271 0.72 -3.71 -22.97
N PHE A 272 1.01 -4.97 -22.69
CA PHE A 272 0.95 -6.09 -23.63
C PHE A 272 0.66 -7.39 -22.87
N SER A 273 0.39 -8.48 -23.57
CA SER A 273 0.25 -9.80 -22.95
C SER A 273 1.33 -10.76 -23.41
N VAL A 274 1.68 -11.70 -22.53
CA VAL A 274 2.73 -12.70 -22.75
C VAL A 274 2.18 -14.07 -22.39
N ASN A 275 2.35 -15.03 -23.30
CA ASN A 275 2.02 -16.42 -23.07
C ASN A 275 3.03 -17.09 -22.13
N ASP A 276 2.72 -18.28 -21.58
CA ASP A 276 3.65 -19.09 -20.79
C ASP A 276 4.29 -18.38 -19.59
N LEU A 277 3.66 -17.32 -19.06
CA LEU A 277 4.17 -16.55 -17.93
C LEU A 277 3.27 -16.72 -16.70
N PRO A 278 3.06 -17.96 -16.20
CA PRO A 278 2.07 -18.21 -15.17
C PRO A 278 2.41 -17.50 -13.86
N LEU A 279 1.39 -16.99 -13.19
CA LEU A 279 1.49 -16.41 -11.84
C LEU A 279 1.10 -17.41 -10.75
N THR A 280 0.57 -18.58 -11.13
CA THR A 280 0.19 -19.67 -10.23
C THR A 280 0.74 -21.02 -10.73
N GLY A 281 0.64 -22.06 -9.90
CA GLY A 281 1.13 -23.40 -10.23
C GLY A 281 2.66 -23.56 -10.09
N SER A 282 3.16 -24.75 -10.43
CA SER A 282 4.57 -25.13 -10.23
C SER A 282 5.57 -24.33 -11.07
N MET A 283 5.12 -23.77 -12.19
CA MET A 283 5.93 -22.94 -13.09
C MET A 283 5.80 -21.44 -12.81
N SER A 284 5.12 -21.05 -11.72
CA SER A 284 4.85 -19.66 -11.40
C SER A 284 6.12 -18.80 -11.40
N VAL A 285 6.02 -17.58 -11.92
CA VAL A 285 7.08 -16.58 -11.84
C VAL A 285 7.04 -15.76 -10.55
N VAL A 286 6.02 -15.92 -9.70
CA VAL A 286 5.99 -15.29 -8.37
C VAL A 286 7.13 -15.84 -7.52
N GLY A 287 7.90 -14.95 -6.89
CA GLY A 287 9.12 -15.25 -6.15
C GLY A 287 10.40 -15.28 -6.99
N LYS A 288 10.29 -15.27 -8.32
CA LYS A 288 11.43 -15.11 -9.23
C LYS A 288 11.84 -13.63 -9.34
N THR A 289 12.88 -13.38 -10.12
CA THR A 289 13.46 -12.04 -10.26
C THR A 289 13.22 -11.47 -11.66
N LEU A 290 12.72 -10.23 -11.73
CA LEU A 290 12.80 -9.42 -12.95
C LEU A 290 14.12 -8.68 -12.99
N VAL A 291 14.77 -8.72 -14.15
CA VAL A 291 16.03 -8.04 -14.44
C VAL A 291 15.81 -7.09 -15.60
N LEU A 292 16.12 -5.81 -15.36
CA LEU A 292 16.10 -4.79 -16.39
C LEU A 292 17.53 -4.55 -16.88
N LYS A 293 17.76 -4.74 -18.18
CA LYS A 293 19.07 -4.56 -18.80
C LYS A 293 19.07 -3.40 -19.77
N HIS A 294 20.15 -2.62 -19.74
CA HIS A 294 20.41 -1.56 -20.71
C HIS A 294 21.54 -2.00 -21.63
N ASN A 295 21.29 -2.05 -22.93
CA ASN A 295 22.27 -2.52 -23.93
C ASN A 295 22.90 -3.87 -23.54
N GLY A 296 22.07 -4.82 -23.08
CA GLY A 296 22.49 -6.16 -22.66
C GLY A 296 23.11 -6.27 -21.26
N ASN A 297 23.36 -5.15 -20.56
CA ASN A 297 23.97 -5.16 -19.24
C ASN A 297 22.91 -5.04 -18.12
N PRO A 298 22.88 -5.98 -17.15
CA PRO A 298 21.99 -5.87 -15.99
C PRO A 298 22.22 -4.56 -15.24
N THR A 299 21.16 -3.77 -15.10
CA THR A 299 21.24 -2.45 -14.44
C THR A 299 20.54 -2.49 -13.08
N ILE A 300 19.31 -3.01 -13.03
CA ILE A 300 18.50 -3.11 -11.83
C ILE A 300 17.64 -4.38 -11.87
N CYS A 301 17.37 -4.96 -10.72
CA CYS A 301 16.57 -6.18 -10.58
C CYS A 301 15.69 -6.13 -9.34
N GLY A 302 14.55 -6.82 -9.36
CA GLY A 302 13.60 -6.87 -8.25
C GLY A 302 12.76 -8.14 -8.27
N SER A 303 12.30 -8.58 -7.10
CA SER A 303 11.49 -9.79 -6.98
C SER A 303 10.06 -9.56 -7.46
N ILE A 304 9.44 -10.61 -7.99
CA ILE A 304 8.02 -10.63 -8.37
C ILE A 304 7.21 -11.02 -7.14
N TYR A 305 6.45 -10.09 -6.57
CA TYR A 305 5.59 -10.35 -5.40
C TYR A 305 4.12 -10.37 -5.79
N GLU A 306 3.35 -11.37 -5.35
CA GLU A 306 1.89 -11.30 -5.41
C GLU A 306 1.37 -10.14 -4.54
N VAL A 307 0.40 -9.39 -5.05
CA VAL A 307 -0.36 -8.40 -4.27
C VAL A 307 -1.31 -9.17 -3.36
N VAL A 308 -1.11 -9.07 -2.05
CA VAL A 308 -1.97 -9.72 -1.07
C VAL A 308 -3.32 -8.99 -1.00
N PRO A 309 -4.46 -9.69 -1.18
CA PRO A 309 -5.78 -9.10 -0.96
C PRO A 309 -5.89 -8.48 0.43
N ILE A 310 -6.43 -7.27 0.52
CA ILE A 310 -6.67 -6.62 1.81
C ILE A 310 -8.07 -7.00 2.28
N GLU A 311 -8.16 -7.52 3.49
CA GLU A 311 -9.41 -7.73 4.22
C GLU A 311 -9.49 -6.79 5.42
N ALA A 312 -10.67 -6.22 5.65
CA ALA A 312 -10.94 -5.34 6.78
C ALA A 312 -12.30 -5.63 7.41
N GLU A 313 -12.45 -5.23 8.66
CA GLU A 313 -13.67 -5.46 9.42
C GLU A 313 -13.97 -4.29 10.37
N ALA A 314 -15.24 -3.90 10.44
CA ALA A 314 -15.78 -3.06 11.49
C ALA A 314 -16.78 -3.89 12.30
N LEU A 315 -16.42 -4.24 13.54
CA LEU A 315 -17.19 -5.07 14.44
C LEU A 315 -18.04 -4.22 15.38
N PHE A 316 -19.34 -4.45 15.38
CA PHE A 316 -20.28 -3.80 16.29
C PHE A 316 -20.62 -4.76 17.44
N ASN A 317 -20.50 -4.26 18.67
CA ASN A 317 -20.98 -4.91 19.88
C ASN A 317 -21.19 -3.83 20.95
N VAL A 318 -22.16 -2.95 20.68
CA VAL A 318 -22.39 -1.74 21.46
C VAL A 318 -23.85 -1.32 21.35
N ASP A 319 -24.44 -0.90 22.48
CA ASP A 319 -25.80 -0.34 22.55
C ASP A 319 -26.88 -1.22 21.89
N GLY A 320 -26.78 -2.54 22.08
CA GLY A 320 -27.71 -3.54 21.51
C GLY A 320 -27.44 -3.90 20.04
N VAL A 321 -26.60 -3.15 19.34
CA VAL A 321 -26.18 -3.45 17.97
C VAL A 321 -25.06 -4.48 17.98
N SER A 322 -25.22 -5.53 17.18
CA SER A 322 -24.21 -6.58 16.99
C SER A 322 -24.05 -6.93 15.52
N GLY A 323 -22.89 -7.51 15.18
CA GLY A 323 -22.57 -7.92 13.81
C GLY A 323 -21.38 -7.16 13.23
N SER A 324 -21.18 -7.22 11.91
CA SER A 324 -20.02 -6.58 11.29
C SER A 324 -20.25 -6.10 9.86
N PHE A 325 -19.42 -5.15 9.46
CA PHE A 325 -19.12 -4.91 8.05
C PHE A 325 -17.76 -5.54 7.74
N HIS A 326 -17.70 -6.34 6.69
CA HIS A 326 -16.49 -6.92 6.12
C HIS A 326 -16.21 -6.32 4.74
N PHE A 327 -14.95 -6.01 4.49
CA PHE A 327 -14.47 -5.44 3.24
C PHE A 327 -13.34 -6.30 2.70
N LYS A 328 -13.38 -6.62 1.41
CA LYS A 328 -12.30 -7.32 0.73
C LYS A 328 -12.00 -6.69 -0.61
N GLN A 329 -10.73 -6.41 -0.89
CA GLN A 329 -10.28 -5.93 -2.19
C GLN A 329 -9.03 -6.73 -2.62
N ASP A 330 -9.06 -7.35 -3.79
CA ASP A 330 -7.99 -8.25 -4.24
C ASP A 330 -6.74 -7.50 -4.75
N SER A 331 -6.92 -6.31 -5.32
CA SER A 331 -5.86 -5.39 -5.73
C SER A 331 -6.42 -3.98 -5.92
N GLU A 332 -5.57 -2.98 -6.16
CA GLU A 332 -6.01 -1.61 -6.46
C GLU A 332 -6.89 -1.46 -7.72
N LEU A 333 -6.88 -2.47 -8.61
CA LEU A 333 -7.69 -2.50 -9.83
C LEU A 333 -9.03 -3.23 -9.62
N ALA A 334 -9.16 -4.01 -8.55
CA ALA A 334 -10.38 -4.75 -8.25
C ALA A 334 -11.39 -3.87 -7.49
N PRO A 335 -12.70 -4.09 -7.65
CA PRO A 335 -13.69 -3.48 -6.76
C PRO A 335 -13.54 -4.02 -5.34
N THR A 336 -14.00 -3.25 -4.36
CA THR A 336 -14.15 -3.73 -2.99
C THR A 336 -15.47 -4.47 -2.85
N VAL A 337 -15.42 -5.71 -2.38
CA VAL A 337 -16.59 -6.46 -1.95
C VAL A 337 -16.91 -6.07 -0.52
N VAL A 338 -18.11 -5.53 -0.30
CA VAL A 338 -18.66 -5.17 1.00
C VAL A 338 -19.69 -6.22 1.39
N THR A 339 -19.51 -6.84 2.55
CA THR A 339 -20.53 -7.70 3.18
C THR A 339 -20.90 -7.09 4.50
N ALA A 340 -22.19 -6.96 4.81
CA ALA A 340 -22.63 -6.49 6.12
C ALA A 340 -23.70 -7.42 6.64
N ASP A 341 -23.60 -7.79 7.91
CA ASP A 341 -24.62 -8.49 8.67
C ASP A 341 -24.68 -7.84 10.04
N ILE A 342 -25.72 -7.03 10.26
CA ILE A 342 -25.93 -6.24 11.47
C ILE A 342 -27.33 -6.51 12.00
N GLU A 343 -27.45 -6.69 13.32
CA GLU A 343 -28.69 -6.95 14.04
C GLU A 343 -28.87 -5.98 15.22
N GLY A 344 -30.08 -5.94 15.78
CA GLY A 344 -30.40 -5.11 16.94
C GLY A 344 -30.56 -3.63 16.61
N LEU A 345 -30.95 -3.30 15.37
CA LEU A 345 -31.11 -1.92 14.91
C LEU A 345 -32.39 -1.26 15.47
N GLY A 346 -33.35 -2.06 15.93
CA GLY A 346 -34.56 -1.64 16.63
C GLY A 346 -35.45 -0.65 15.87
N SER A 347 -35.38 -0.65 14.53
CA SER A 347 -35.97 0.37 13.65
C SER A 347 -35.51 1.80 13.97
N LYS A 348 -34.38 1.96 14.68
CA LYS A 348 -33.80 3.26 15.07
C LYS A 348 -32.80 3.76 14.03
N ALA A 349 -32.16 2.84 13.30
CA ALA A 349 -31.12 3.16 12.33
C ALA A 349 -31.67 3.47 10.94
N ASN A 350 -31.03 4.40 10.24
CA ASN A 350 -31.42 4.79 8.87
C ASN A 350 -30.25 4.70 7.89
N THR A 351 -29.17 5.45 8.15
CA THR A 351 -28.03 5.58 7.24
C THR A 351 -26.75 5.06 7.87
N TYR A 352 -25.76 4.77 7.03
CA TYR A 352 -24.49 4.19 7.46
C TYR A 352 -23.35 4.67 6.55
N HIS A 353 -22.28 5.15 7.18
CA HIS A 353 -21.21 5.85 6.46
C HIS A 353 -19.83 5.53 7.03
N VAL A 354 -18.82 5.63 6.17
CA VAL A 354 -17.42 5.71 6.58
C VAL A 354 -17.07 7.17 6.86
N HIS A 355 -16.56 7.44 8.06
CA HIS A 355 -16.15 8.76 8.52
C HIS A 355 -14.63 8.98 8.42
N VAL A 356 -14.19 10.23 8.51
CA VAL A 356 -12.78 10.58 8.27
C VAL A 356 -11.83 9.95 9.29
N TYR A 357 -12.14 10.05 10.60
CA TYR A 357 -11.26 9.57 11.66
C TYR A 357 -11.75 8.25 12.26
N ARG A 358 -10.80 7.48 12.80
CA ARG A 358 -11.08 6.37 13.71
C ARG A 358 -11.63 6.86 15.06
N VAL A 359 -12.37 6.00 15.73
CA VAL A 359 -12.66 6.08 17.15
C VAL A 359 -11.36 5.81 17.92
N LEU A 360 -11.01 6.65 18.90
CA LEU A 360 -9.80 6.45 19.71
C LEU A 360 -10.00 5.32 20.72
N ASP A 361 -8.94 4.57 21.02
CA ASP A 361 -8.99 3.39 21.89
C ASP A 361 -9.46 3.74 23.31
N ASP A 362 -9.08 4.90 23.83
CA ASP A 362 -9.52 5.41 25.14
C ASP A 362 -11.01 5.77 25.16
N ALA A 363 -11.55 6.30 24.07
CA ALA A 363 -12.97 6.51 23.89
C ALA A 363 -13.72 5.17 23.88
N MET A 364 -13.25 4.18 23.12
CA MET A 364 -13.85 2.84 23.06
C MET A 364 -13.83 2.12 24.42
N GLN A 365 -12.75 2.26 25.20
CA GLN A 365 -12.62 1.65 26.53
C GLN A 365 -13.55 2.29 27.57
N ARG A 366 -13.81 3.60 27.46
CA ARG A 366 -14.61 4.30 28.47
C ARG A 366 -16.07 3.88 28.48
N ARG A 367 -16.61 3.19 27.45
CA ARG A 367 -17.95 2.54 27.35
C ARG A 367 -19.17 3.28 27.92
N GLN A 368 -19.03 4.49 28.42
CA GLN A 368 -19.99 5.11 29.32
C GLN A 368 -20.93 6.07 28.61
N ASN A 369 -20.74 6.36 27.32
CA ASN A 369 -21.69 7.10 26.48
C ASN A 369 -21.45 6.77 25.00
N ALA A 370 -22.16 5.78 24.43
CA ALA A 370 -22.11 5.45 23.00
C ALA A 370 -22.32 6.70 22.11
N HIS A 371 -23.17 7.63 22.55
CA HIS A 371 -23.47 8.88 21.87
C HIS A 371 -22.28 9.85 21.73
N GLY A 372 -21.36 9.87 22.69
CA GLY A 372 -20.24 10.83 22.68
C GLY A 372 -19.11 10.43 21.75
N MET A 373 -18.83 9.13 21.63
CA MET A 373 -17.65 8.60 20.93
C MET A 373 -17.73 8.75 19.41
N CYS A 374 -18.95 8.71 18.87
CA CYS A 374 -19.20 8.85 17.45
C CYS A 374 -19.44 10.32 17.04
N SER A 375 -19.35 11.27 17.97
CA SER A 375 -19.65 12.68 17.70
C SER A 375 -18.71 13.31 16.66
N ASN A 376 -19.09 14.48 16.15
CA ASN A 376 -18.30 15.19 15.14
C ASN A 376 -16.86 15.52 15.58
N SER A 377 -16.64 15.81 16.85
CA SER A 377 -15.30 16.08 17.39
C SER A 377 -14.39 14.84 17.42
N HIS A 378 -14.95 13.63 17.31
CA HIS A 378 -14.21 12.37 17.39
C HIS A 378 -13.93 11.77 16.02
N VAL A 379 -14.99 11.56 15.21
CA VAL A 379 -14.87 10.88 13.91
C VAL A 379 -14.93 11.83 12.70
N ALA A 380 -15.18 13.12 12.92
CA ALA A 380 -15.42 14.14 11.90
C ALA A 380 -16.55 13.76 10.93
N GLY A 381 -16.61 14.38 9.75
CA GLY A 381 -17.63 14.14 8.72
C GLY A 381 -17.42 12.84 7.95
N HIS A 382 -18.22 12.65 6.89
CA HIS A 382 -18.08 11.53 5.97
C HIS A 382 -16.77 11.61 5.18
N TRP A 383 -16.29 10.46 4.72
CA TRP A 383 -15.11 10.39 3.88
C TRP A 383 -15.42 10.81 2.43
N LYS A 384 -14.91 11.99 2.02
CA LYS A 384 -15.20 12.62 0.72
C LYS A 384 -13.95 13.20 0.00
N PRO A 385 -12.99 12.36 -0.42
CA PRO A 385 -11.72 12.83 -1.00
C PRO A 385 -11.86 13.65 -2.30
N TYR A 386 -12.97 13.48 -3.03
CA TYR A 386 -13.21 14.14 -4.32
C TYR A 386 -14.19 15.30 -4.25
N GLY A 387 -14.68 15.66 -3.05
CA GLY A 387 -15.63 16.77 -2.88
C GLY A 387 -17.01 16.54 -3.54
N THR A 388 -17.36 15.30 -3.91
CA THR A 388 -18.62 14.95 -4.56
C THR A 388 -19.83 15.28 -3.70
N THR A 389 -20.91 15.80 -4.31
CA THR A 389 -22.23 15.92 -3.69
C THR A 389 -23.05 14.66 -3.94
N SER A 390 -23.57 14.02 -2.88
CA SER A 390 -24.36 12.79 -3.00
C SER A 390 -25.69 13.00 -3.75
N ALA A 391 -25.99 12.10 -4.69
CA ALA A 391 -27.32 11.97 -5.28
C ALA A 391 -28.35 11.43 -4.26
N SER A 392 -29.60 11.26 -4.68
CA SER A 392 -30.61 10.57 -3.85
C SER A 392 -30.18 9.12 -3.58
N PRO A 393 -30.41 8.54 -2.40
CA PRO A 393 -29.94 7.19 -2.10
C PRO A 393 -30.44 6.12 -3.08
N GLY A 394 -29.53 5.25 -3.56
CA GLY A 394 -29.78 4.11 -4.43
C GLY A 394 -30.06 4.45 -5.90
N THR A 395 -30.11 5.73 -6.28
CA THR A 395 -30.49 6.12 -7.64
C THR A 395 -29.31 6.26 -8.60
N GLY A 396 -28.17 6.75 -8.12
CA GLY A 396 -26.98 7.06 -8.93
C GLY A 396 -25.92 5.97 -8.94
N THR A 397 -24.96 6.07 -9.85
CA THR A 397 -23.75 5.23 -9.85
C THR A 397 -22.82 5.55 -8.67
N VAL A 398 -21.89 4.65 -8.33
CA VAL A 398 -21.06 4.80 -7.12
C VAL A 398 -20.16 6.05 -7.09
N ASP A 399 -19.87 6.67 -8.23
CA ASP A 399 -19.15 7.94 -8.33
C ASP A 399 -19.98 9.19 -7.98
N LYS A 400 -21.32 9.06 -7.93
CA LYS A 400 -22.25 10.14 -7.57
C LYS A 400 -22.42 10.32 -6.07
N TYR A 401 -21.70 9.55 -5.27
CA TYR A 401 -21.74 9.60 -3.81
C TYR A 401 -20.36 9.89 -3.26
N GLU A 402 -20.32 10.44 -2.04
CA GLU A 402 -19.10 10.48 -1.25
C GLU A 402 -18.54 9.04 -1.12
N VAL A 403 -17.21 8.89 -1.13
CA VAL A 403 -16.57 7.56 -1.02
C VAL A 403 -17.11 6.79 0.19
N GLY A 404 -17.31 7.48 1.31
CA GLY A 404 -17.84 6.92 2.54
C GLY A 404 -19.38 6.85 2.65
N ASP A 405 -20.16 7.30 1.68
CA ASP A 405 -21.63 7.30 1.78
C ASP A 405 -22.24 5.97 1.30
N LEU A 406 -22.16 4.94 2.14
CA LEU A 406 -22.60 3.58 1.78
C LEU A 406 -24.12 3.46 1.69
N SER A 407 -24.88 4.11 2.59
CA SER A 407 -26.34 4.13 2.47
C SER A 407 -26.82 4.87 1.22
N GLY A 408 -26.11 5.92 0.78
CA GLY A 408 -26.34 6.57 -0.48
C GLY A 408 -26.14 5.61 -1.66
N LYS A 409 -25.07 4.82 -1.65
CA LYS A 409 -24.76 3.88 -2.73
C LYS A 409 -25.64 2.63 -2.75
N TYR A 410 -25.88 2.00 -1.60
CA TYR A 410 -26.50 0.67 -1.51
C TYR A 410 -27.95 0.70 -0.98
N GLY A 411 -28.47 1.88 -0.65
CA GLY A 411 -29.76 2.08 -0.03
C GLY A 411 -29.72 2.16 1.49
N ILE A 412 -30.75 2.78 2.05
CA ILE A 412 -30.93 2.98 3.49
C ILE A 412 -31.39 1.69 4.20
N ILE A 413 -31.19 1.62 5.52
CA ILE A 413 -31.69 0.53 6.37
C ILE A 413 -33.22 0.59 6.46
N GLY A 414 -33.77 1.79 6.70
CA GLY A 414 -35.19 2.01 6.93
C GLY A 414 -35.68 1.41 8.26
N ALA A 415 -36.97 1.08 8.36
CA ALA A 415 -37.58 0.57 9.60
C ALA A 415 -37.20 -0.89 9.95
N LYS A 416 -36.09 -1.41 9.43
CA LYS A 416 -35.65 -2.79 9.65
C LYS A 416 -34.86 -2.93 10.95
N ASP A 417 -34.92 -4.12 11.54
CA ASP A 417 -34.09 -4.48 12.70
C ASP A 417 -32.71 -5.02 12.30
N THR A 418 -32.55 -5.40 11.03
CA THR A 418 -31.32 -5.98 10.50
C THR A 418 -30.88 -5.30 9.20
N LEU A 419 -29.57 -5.34 8.95
CA LEU A 419 -28.95 -4.97 7.67
C LEU A 419 -28.14 -6.17 7.20
N SER A 420 -28.55 -6.80 6.09
CA SER A 420 -27.77 -7.83 5.41
C SER A 420 -27.57 -7.44 3.94
N LEU A 421 -26.33 -7.32 3.49
CA LEU A 421 -26.00 -7.00 2.09
C LEU A 421 -24.67 -7.59 1.65
N VAL A 422 -24.56 -7.80 0.34
CA VAL A 422 -23.30 -8.06 -0.37
C VAL A 422 -23.26 -7.13 -1.59
N GLN A 423 -22.25 -6.27 -1.68
CA GLN A 423 -22.11 -5.27 -2.74
C GLN A 423 -20.69 -5.23 -3.29
N LYS A 424 -20.55 -4.90 -4.59
CA LYS A 424 -19.26 -4.59 -5.21
C LYS A 424 -19.20 -3.08 -5.44
N ASP A 425 -18.16 -2.43 -4.93
CA ASP A 425 -17.99 -0.99 -5.04
C ASP A 425 -16.62 -0.64 -5.60
N TYR A 426 -16.63 -0.03 -6.79
CA TYR A 426 -15.42 0.43 -7.47
C TYR A 426 -14.86 1.72 -6.85
N ASN A 427 -15.65 2.46 -6.07
CA ASN A 427 -15.31 3.72 -5.44
C ASN A 427 -15.24 3.62 -3.90
N LEU A 428 -14.73 2.51 -3.37
CA LEU A 428 -14.49 2.29 -1.93
C LEU A 428 -13.14 1.58 -1.68
N PRO A 429 -12.00 2.24 -1.92
CA PRO A 429 -10.71 1.59 -1.93
C PRO A 429 -10.25 1.15 -0.52
N LEU A 430 -9.57 0.00 -0.46
CA LEU A 430 -8.72 -0.46 0.65
C LEU A 430 -7.22 -0.21 0.36
N PHE A 431 -6.83 -0.06 -0.91
CA PHE A 431 -5.49 0.33 -1.34
C PHE A 431 -5.34 1.86 -1.53
N GLY A 432 -4.10 2.35 -1.49
CA GLY A 432 -3.75 3.71 -1.88
C GLY A 432 -4.20 4.80 -0.90
N GLY A 433 -3.99 6.06 -1.29
CA GLY A 433 -4.15 7.20 -0.38
C GLY A 433 -5.58 7.51 0.06
N ASN A 434 -6.58 6.98 -0.66
CA ASN A 434 -8.00 7.15 -0.32
C ASN A 434 -8.60 5.98 0.47
N SER A 435 -7.75 5.05 0.92
CA SER A 435 -8.17 3.86 1.65
C SER A 435 -9.09 4.16 2.84
N ILE A 436 -10.10 3.30 3.04
CA ILE A 436 -11.00 3.34 4.19
C ILE A 436 -10.43 2.64 5.44
N LEU A 437 -9.26 1.98 5.35
CA LEU A 437 -8.62 1.38 6.51
C LEU A 437 -8.31 2.42 7.59
N PHE A 438 -8.43 2.04 8.86
CA PHE A 438 -8.19 2.92 10.01
C PHE A 438 -9.08 4.18 10.02
N ARG A 439 -10.26 4.07 9.43
CA ARG A 439 -11.39 4.99 9.59
C ARG A 439 -12.45 4.37 10.48
N SER A 440 -13.55 5.07 10.71
CA SER A 440 -14.70 4.51 11.42
C SER A 440 -15.87 4.26 10.46
N MET A 441 -16.58 3.16 10.70
CA MET A 441 -17.93 2.93 10.21
C MET A 441 -18.90 3.47 11.26
N VAL A 442 -19.91 4.22 10.83
CA VAL A 442 -20.90 4.85 11.71
C VAL A 442 -22.31 4.49 11.24
N LEU A 443 -23.15 4.01 12.16
CA LEU A 443 -24.59 3.88 11.96
C LEU A 443 -25.28 5.13 12.53
N HIS A 444 -26.28 5.64 11.83
CA HIS A 444 -27.02 6.83 12.21
C HIS A 444 -28.46 6.50 12.57
N TYR A 445 -29.00 7.25 13.52
CA TYR A 445 -30.41 7.26 13.86
C TYR A 445 -31.29 7.81 12.72
N ASN A 446 -32.59 7.55 12.78
CA ASN A 446 -33.60 8.09 11.86
C ASN A 446 -33.60 9.62 11.74
N ASN A 447 -33.23 10.33 12.80
CA ASN A 447 -33.10 11.79 12.80
C ASN A 447 -31.76 12.29 12.21
N GLY A 448 -30.92 11.40 11.67
CA GLY A 448 -29.62 11.69 11.09
C GLY A 448 -28.47 11.83 12.09
N SER A 449 -28.76 11.86 13.40
CA SER A 449 -27.71 11.89 14.42
C SER A 449 -26.95 10.57 14.48
N ARG A 450 -25.68 10.61 14.89
CA ARG A 450 -24.83 9.42 14.94
C ARG A 450 -25.20 8.56 16.13
N TRP A 451 -25.26 7.25 15.90
CA TRP A 451 -25.66 6.27 16.92
C TRP A 451 -24.47 5.51 17.46
N VAL A 452 -23.99 4.52 16.70
CA VAL A 452 -22.89 3.63 17.08
C VAL A 452 -21.83 3.66 15.99
N CYS A 453 -20.58 3.39 16.38
CA CYS A 453 -19.45 3.41 15.47
C CYS A 453 -18.41 2.37 15.86
N SER A 454 -17.68 1.88 14.86
CA SER A 454 -16.55 0.97 15.03
C SER A 454 -15.42 1.34 14.08
N ASN A 455 -14.18 1.04 14.45
CA ASN A 455 -13.04 1.18 13.55
C ASN A 455 -13.03 0.09 12.48
N ILE A 456 -12.67 0.49 11.25
CA ILE A 456 -12.41 -0.41 10.13
C ILE A 456 -10.96 -0.87 10.27
N ASN A 457 -10.79 -2.07 10.82
CA ASN A 457 -9.50 -2.64 11.17
C ASN A 457 -9.09 -3.71 10.15
N PRO A 458 -7.80 -3.79 9.78
CA PRO A 458 -7.33 -4.81 8.84
C PRO A 458 -7.38 -6.22 9.46
N LYS A 459 -8.06 -7.17 8.82
CA LYS A 459 -8.31 -8.51 9.38
C LYS A 459 -7.14 -9.46 9.17
N ASN A 460 -6.51 -9.40 8.00
CA ASN A 460 -5.46 -10.33 7.56
C ASN A 460 -4.05 -9.71 7.53
N ALA A 461 -3.83 -8.61 8.27
CA ALA A 461 -2.51 -8.01 8.40
C ALA A 461 -1.63 -8.87 9.33
N GLU A 462 -0.51 -9.37 8.80
CA GLU A 462 0.46 -10.16 9.57
C GLU A 462 1.19 -9.30 10.61
N PHE A 463 1.50 -8.06 10.23
CA PHE A 463 2.17 -7.08 11.10
C PHE A 463 1.37 -5.79 11.20
N ARG A 464 1.33 -5.25 12.42
CA ARG A 464 0.83 -3.91 12.70
C ARG A 464 1.87 -3.09 13.42
N PHE A 465 2.34 -2.03 12.79
CA PHE A 465 3.32 -1.12 13.35
C PHE A 465 2.63 0.15 13.83
N LYS A 466 3.08 0.65 14.98
CA LYS A 466 2.61 1.90 15.56
C LYS A 466 3.80 2.65 16.15
N VAL A 467 4.00 3.87 15.67
CA VAL A 467 5.13 4.73 16.02
C VAL A 467 4.58 6.12 16.32
N LYS A 468 5.05 6.74 17.42
CA LYS A 468 4.63 8.08 17.85
C LYS A 468 5.81 9.04 17.81
N ALA A 469 5.66 10.16 17.12
CA ALA A 469 6.53 11.32 17.22
C ALA A 469 5.82 12.38 18.09
N GLU A 470 6.41 12.70 19.24
CA GLU A 470 5.81 13.57 20.26
C GLU A 470 6.51 14.93 20.30
N PHE A 471 5.76 15.99 20.00
CA PHE A 471 6.23 17.37 19.97
C PHE A 471 5.95 18.01 21.33
N ILE A 472 6.99 18.54 21.95
CA ILE A 472 6.94 19.05 23.34
C ILE A 472 7.09 20.57 23.45
N GLY A 473 7.29 21.28 22.33
CA GLY A 473 7.48 22.73 22.31
C GLY A 473 8.70 23.19 21.50
N PRO A 474 9.05 24.48 21.61
CA PRO A 474 8.48 25.49 22.52
C PRO A 474 7.25 26.24 21.99
N ASP A 475 6.90 26.16 20.70
CA ASP A 475 5.77 26.94 20.17
C ASP A 475 4.46 26.15 20.16
N PHE A 476 4.52 24.88 19.79
CA PHE A 476 3.38 23.96 19.72
C PHE A 476 3.73 22.61 20.33
N ASN A 477 2.70 21.87 20.74
CA ASN A 477 2.81 20.51 21.23
C ASN A 477 1.83 19.59 20.50
N GLY A 478 1.91 18.29 20.81
CA GLY A 478 1.01 17.27 20.28
C GLY A 478 1.77 16.08 19.73
N ASP A 479 1.15 15.35 18.81
CA ASP A 479 1.79 14.18 18.22
C ASP A 479 1.43 13.93 16.76
N ILE A 480 2.33 13.15 16.15
CA ILE A 480 2.11 12.48 14.88
C ILE A 480 2.24 10.98 15.15
N ILE A 481 1.14 10.25 14.96
CA ILE A 481 1.09 8.79 15.11
C ILE A 481 1.07 8.18 13.71
N MET A 482 2.03 7.32 13.43
CA MET A 482 2.07 6.51 12.23
C MET A 482 1.62 5.09 12.53
N GLU A 483 0.66 4.60 11.77
CA GLU A 483 0.19 3.22 11.84
C GLU A 483 0.30 2.55 10.48
N GLN A 484 0.95 1.40 10.43
CA GLN A 484 1.09 0.61 9.21
C GLN A 484 0.54 -0.78 9.40
N ALA A 485 -0.33 -1.20 8.47
CA ALA A 485 -0.69 -2.59 8.27
C ALA A 485 0.18 -3.18 7.17
N SER A 486 0.79 -4.32 7.45
CA SER A 486 1.63 -5.06 6.52
C SER A 486 1.04 -6.46 6.31
N PHE A 487 0.65 -6.75 5.07
CA PHE A 487 0.04 -7.99 4.63
C PHE A 487 1.11 -8.76 3.86
N VAL A 488 1.79 -9.70 4.51
CA VAL A 488 2.95 -10.38 3.93
C VAL A 488 2.78 -11.88 4.03
N LYS A 489 3.10 -12.58 2.95
CA LYS A 489 3.28 -14.03 2.88
C LYS A 489 4.56 -14.31 2.08
N THR A 490 4.97 -15.57 1.98
CA THR A 490 6.08 -15.96 1.10
C THR A 490 5.80 -15.46 -0.33
N HIS A 491 6.70 -14.63 -0.86
CA HIS A 491 6.57 -13.99 -2.17
C HIS A 491 5.26 -13.22 -2.40
N ALA A 492 4.61 -12.70 -1.35
CA ALA A 492 3.47 -11.81 -1.48
C ALA A 492 3.51 -10.67 -0.46
N ALA A 493 3.19 -9.44 -0.88
CA ALA A 493 3.20 -8.28 0.01
C ALA A 493 2.18 -7.20 -0.38
N SER A 494 1.63 -6.52 0.63
CA SER A 494 0.88 -5.26 0.50
C SER A 494 1.00 -4.47 1.79
N HIS A 495 0.97 -3.14 1.69
CA HIS A 495 1.17 -2.25 2.83
C HIS A 495 0.23 -1.05 2.75
N ILE A 496 -0.26 -0.61 3.90
CA ILE A 496 -0.99 0.66 4.07
C ILE A 496 -0.44 1.35 5.30
N THR A 497 0.04 2.58 5.12
CA THR A 497 0.51 3.45 6.21
C THR A 497 -0.41 4.65 6.34
N THR A 498 -0.86 4.93 7.56
CA THR A 498 -1.69 6.08 7.90
C THR A 498 -1.00 6.95 8.95
N PHE A 499 -0.99 8.26 8.70
CA PHE A 499 -0.47 9.27 9.60
C PHE A 499 -1.64 10.00 10.25
N PHE A 500 -1.65 10.08 11.58
CA PHE A 500 -2.60 10.84 12.37
C PHE A 500 -1.86 12.01 13.02
N LEU A 501 -2.24 13.24 12.68
CA LEU A 501 -1.57 14.46 13.15
C LEU A 501 -2.52 15.24 14.06
N ASN A 502 -2.01 15.72 15.19
CA ASN A 502 -2.73 16.61 16.09
C ASN A 502 -1.72 17.51 16.81
N LEU A 503 -1.45 18.69 16.25
CA LEU A 503 -0.52 19.68 16.81
C LEU A 503 -1.25 21.00 17.10
N ASN A 504 -1.00 21.59 18.27
CA ASN A 504 -1.66 22.81 18.73
C ASN A 504 -0.65 23.76 19.38
N TYR A 505 -0.83 25.07 19.18
CA TYR A 505 -0.02 26.09 19.83
C TYR A 505 -0.26 26.10 21.35
N MET A 506 0.81 26.18 22.14
CA MET A 506 0.71 26.05 23.61
C MET A 506 0.13 27.30 24.28
N ASN A 507 0.42 28.49 23.74
CA ASN A 507 0.03 29.76 24.37
C ASN A 507 -1.32 30.31 23.87
N ASN A 508 -1.91 29.70 22.84
CA ASN A 508 -3.26 30.02 22.36
C ASN A 508 -3.78 28.91 21.41
N SER A 509 -4.67 28.04 21.89
CA SER A 509 -5.25 26.95 21.09
C SER A 509 -6.17 27.41 19.96
N ASN A 510 -6.54 28.71 19.90
CA ASN A 510 -7.39 29.27 18.85
C ASN A 510 -6.59 29.82 17.65
N VAL A 511 -5.26 29.76 17.69
CA VAL A 511 -4.41 30.17 16.57
C VAL A 511 -4.29 29.01 15.60
N GLU A 512 -4.78 29.21 14.38
CA GLU A 512 -4.51 28.34 13.25
C GLU A 512 -3.44 28.96 12.35
N THR A 513 -2.43 28.17 11.98
CA THR A 513 -1.48 28.52 10.93
C THR A 513 -1.49 27.47 9.84
N LEU A 514 -1.39 27.93 8.58
CA LEU A 514 -1.73 27.12 7.43
C LEU A 514 -0.49 26.50 6.76
N SER A 515 -0.70 25.37 6.09
CA SER A 515 0.22 24.82 5.08
C SER A 515 1.65 24.57 5.59
N HIS A 516 1.79 24.02 6.79
CA HIS A 516 3.08 23.55 7.31
C HIS A 516 3.52 22.29 6.57
N LYS A 517 4.77 22.30 6.10
CA LYS A 517 5.42 21.06 5.66
C LYS A 517 5.86 20.27 6.89
N TRP A 518 5.86 18.97 6.76
CA TRP A 518 6.40 18.00 7.68
C TRP A 518 7.08 16.89 6.88
N HIS A 519 8.26 16.46 7.35
CA HIS A 519 9.10 15.48 6.67
C HIS A 519 9.76 14.53 7.67
N VAL A 520 10.12 13.34 7.22
CA VAL A 520 11.07 12.47 7.91
C VAL A 520 12.49 12.91 7.54
N HIS A 521 13.30 13.17 8.56
CA HIS A 521 14.67 13.62 8.42
C HIS A 521 15.68 12.48 8.60
N ASP A 522 16.92 12.68 8.19
CA ASP A 522 17.92 11.62 8.12
C ASP A 522 18.40 11.16 9.51
N GLN A 523 18.40 12.02 10.52
CA GLN A 523 18.94 11.70 11.85
C GLN A 523 17.91 11.90 12.96
N ASP A 524 18.13 11.22 14.08
CA ASP A 524 17.48 11.53 15.36
C ASP A 524 17.89 12.92 15.86
N ILE A 525 17.01 13.54 16.65
CA ILE A 525 17.30 14.81 17.32
C ILE A 525 18.06 14.61 18.63
N VAL A 526 19.00 15.52 18.94
CA VAL A 526 19.81 15.55 20.18
C VAL A 526 19.52 16.76 21.05
N LYS A 527 18.32 16.79 21.64
CA LYS A 527 17.89 17.82 22.63
C LYS A 527 17.86 19.26 22.10
N ASP A 528 17.83 19.47 20.80
CA ASP A 528 17.73 20.78 20.16
C ASP A 528 16.29 21.17 19.78
N GLN A 529 15.28 20.38 20.16
CA GLN A 529 13.87 20.72 19.92
C GLN A 529 13.42 21.99 20.67
N MET A 530 14.07 22.32 21.79
CA MET A 530 13.79 23.53 22.59
C MET A 530 14.70 24.72 22.25
N SER A 531 15.61 24.56 21.29
CA SER A 531 16.55 25.62 20.93
C SER A 531 15.86 26.81 20.26
N PRO A 532 16.52 27.99 20.23
CA PRO A 532 16.09 29.13 19.41
C PRO A 532 15.93 28.73 17.93
N MET A 533 15.11 29.47 17.18
CA MET A 533 14.67 29.08 15.83
C MET A 533 15.81 28.71 14.86
N ASP A 534 16.94 29.44 14.90
CA ASP A 534 18.08 29.21 13.99
C ASP A 534 18.89 27.95 14.34
N GLU A 535 18.77 27.45 15.57
CA GLU A 535 19.45 26.25 16.05
C GLU A 535 18.53 25.02 16.16
N ARG A 536 17.21 25.27 16.09
CA ARG A 536 16.19 24.25 16.37
C ARG A 536 16.23 23.14 15.33
N CYS A 537 16.25 21.90 15.82
CA CYS A 537 16.21 20.68 14.99
C CYS A 537 17.39 20.53 14.01
N ASN A 538 18.51 21.24 14.19
CA ASN A 538 19.68 21.13 13.32
C ASN A 538 20.32 19.73 13.36
N SER A 539 20.17 19.02 14.47
CA SER A 539 20.63 17.64 14.63
C SER A 539 19.92 16.66 13.70
N ALA A 540 18.68 16.94 13.28
CA ALA A 540 17.91 16.09 12.37
C ALA A 540 18.54 15.95 10.96
N LYS A 541 19.45 16.87 10.56
CA LYS A 541 20.06 16.92 9.21
C LYS A 541 19.03 17.04 8.09
N GLY A 542 19.34 16.59 6.86
CA GLY A 542 18.48 16.72 5.69
C GLY A 542 17.27 15.79 5.72
N HIS A 543 16.45 15.81 4.67
CA HIS A 543 15.37 14.85 4.52
C HIS A 543 15.90 13.44 4.27
N TYR A 544 15.15 12.42 4.66
CA TYR A 544 15.56 11.05 4.43
C TYR A 544 15.34 10.61 2.97
N ASN A 545 16.44 10.38 2.25
CA ASN A 545 16.44 10.03 0.83
C ASN A 545 17.35 8.82 0.53
N PRO A 546 16.96 7.59 0.94
CA PRO A 546 17.80 6.41 0.74
C PRO A 546 17.93 5.99 -0.73
N TYR A 547 16.97 6.41 -1.56
CA TYR A 547 16.95 6.11 -2.99
C TYR A 547 17.64 7.19 -3.84
N LYS A 548 18.25 8.20 -3.21
CA LYS A 548 18.99 9.28 -3.87
C LYS A 548 18.21 9.91 -5.04
N VAL A 549 16.90 10.09 -4.88
CA VAL A 549 16.11 10.76 -5.92
C VAL A 549 16.59 12.20 -6.07
N SER A 550 16.65 12.69 -7.30
CA SER A 550 17.06 14.07 -7.56
C SER A 550 15.95 15.03 -7.12
N LEU A 551 16.33 16.04 -6.35
CA LEU A 551 15.46 17.11 -5.86
C LEU A 551 15.45 18.33 -6.80
N GLU A 552 16.16 18.25 -7.92
CA GLU A 552 16.28 19.34 -8.89
C GLU A 552 15.18 19.28 -9.99
N ALA A 553 15.22 20.27 -10.88
CA ALA A 553 14.39 20.36 -12.09
C ALA A 553 12.88 20.19 -11.81
N ASN A 554 12.31 19.05 -12.21
CA ASN A 554 10.88 18.78 -12.17
C ASN A 554 10.41 18.13 -10.86
N TYR A 555 11.23 18.04 -9.82
CA TYR A 555 10.86 17.38 -8.56
C TYR A 555 9.51 17.86 -8.01
N SER A 556 9.36 19.17 -7.84
CA SER A 556 8.17 19.78 -7.23
C SER A 556 6.88 19.58 -8.02
N SER A 557 6.97 19.32 -9.33
CA SER A 557 5.82 19.06 -10.21
C SER A 557 5.61 17.57 -10.50
N THR A 558 6.50 16.69 -10.05
CA THR A 558 6.44 15.25 -10.38
C THR A 558 6.40 14.35 -9.16
N CYS A 559 6.91 14.79 -8.01
CA CYS A 559 6.66 14.14 -6.73
C CYS A 559 5.27 14.56 -6.23
N GLY A 560 4.41 13.57 -5.97
CA GLY A 560 3.10 13.83 -5.37
C GLY A 560 2.26 12.57 -5.18
N PRO A 561 0.98 12.72 -4.76
CA PRO A 561 0.09 11.58 -4.48
C PRO A 561 -0.18 10.68 -5.70
N LYS A 562 0.00 11.22 -6.91
CA LYS A 562 -0.16 10.50 -8.18
C LYS A 562 1.12 9.78 -8.64
N ASN A 563 2.26 10.07 -8.04
CA ASN A 563 3.56 9.50 -8.35
C ASN A 563 4.44 9.45 -7.08
N LEU A 564 4.03 8.58 -6.14
CA LEU A 564 4.69 8.48 -4.83
C LEU A 564 6.15 8.02 -4.92
N LEU A 565 6.47 7.18 -5.92
CA LEU A 565 7.82 6.64 -6.11
C LEU A 565 8.82 7.71 -6.58
N ARG A 566 8.35 8.84 -7.15
CA ARG A 566 9.20 9.96 -7.55
C ARG A 566 9.71 10.79 -6.37
N CYS A 567 8.98 10.76 -5.25
CA CYS A 567 9.31 11.48 -4.05
C CYS A 567 10.48 10.84 -3.31
N GLU A 568 11.28 11.67 -2.63
CA GLU A 568 12.19 11.11 -1.64
C GLU A 568 11.37 10.48 -0.51
N LEU A 569 11.91 9.44 0.13
CA LEU A 569 11.14 8.63 1.07
C LEU A 569 10.56 9.46 2.22
N GLY A 570 11.34 10.44 2.70
CA GLY A 570 10.98 11.33 3.80
C GLY A 570 10.15 12.57 3.44
N ASP A 571 9.87 12.84 2.15
CA ASP A 571 9.02 13.97 1.75
C ASP A 571 7.53 13.63 1.87
N THR A 572 7.07 13.52 3.12
CA THR A 572 5.68 13.21 3.45
C THR A 572 4.72 14.31 3.00
N SER A 573 5.14 15.58 3.01
CA SER A 573 4.25 16.69 2.63
C SER A 573 3.87 16.68 1.16
N SER A 574 4.82 16.39 0.26
CA SER A 574 4.51 16.30 -1.16
C SER A 574 3.71 15.02 -1.46
N LYS A 575 4.03 13.90 -0.79
CA LYS A 575 3.33 12.61 -0.98
C LYS A 575 1.87 12.64 -0.58
N VAL A 576 1.56 13.18 0.61
CA VAL A 576 0.22 13.04 1.19
C VAL A 576 -0.45 14.36 1.57
N GLY A 577 0.30 15.45 1.71
CA GLY A 577 -0.25 16.78 1.97
C GLY A 577 0.38 17.49 3.17
N LYS A 578 0.16 18.81 3.21
CA LYS A 578 0.60 19.72 4.28
C LYS A 578 -0.40 19.73 5.44
N TYR A 579 0.01 20.23 6.60
CA TYR A 579 -0.81 20.27 7.81
C TYR A 579 -1.04 21.70 8.32
N ASN A 580 -2.20 21.96 8.91
CA ASN A 580 -2.49 23.23 9.58
C ASN A 580 -2.37 23.03 11.09
N ILE A 581 -1.44 23.72 11.75
CA ILE A 581 -1.29 23.65 13.22
C ILE A 581 -2.43 24.44 13.85
N GLY A 582 -3.09 23.87 14.86
CA GLY A 582 -4.28 24.48 15.47
C GLY A 582 -5.58 24.30 14.68
N GLY A 583 -5.52 23.78 13.44
CA GLY A 583 -6.69 23.44 12.62
C GLY A 583 -7.40 22.14 13.04
N GLY A 584 -6.96 21.52 14.13
CA GLY A 584 -7.48 20.24 14.64
C GLY A 584 -6.77 19.01 14.09
N LYS A 585 -7.38 17.84 14.30
CA LYS A 585 -6.82 16.55 13.87
C LYS A 585 -6.77 16.51 12.34
N ASN A 586 -5.79 15.80 11.78
CA ASN A 586 -5.75 15.46 10.35
C ASN A 586 -5.23 14.03 10.14
N ARG A 587 -5.57 13.42 8.99
CA ARG A 587 -5.24 12.04 8.65
C ARG A 587 -4.83 11.92 7.19
N PHE A 588 -3.70 11.27 6.96
CA PHE A 588 -3.16 10.98 5.63
C PHE A 588 -2.88 9.49 5.47
N THR A 589 -2.94 8.97 4.25
CA THR A 589 -2.69 7.54 3.96
C THR A 589 -1.88 7.38 2.68
N GLU A 590 -1.03 6.36 2.63
CA GLU A 590 -0.34 5.88 1.43
C GLU A 590 0.05 4.39 1.56
N SER A 591 0.71 3.84 0.54
CA SER A 591 1.07 2.40 0.46
C SER A 591 2.56 2.09 0.68
N GLU A 592 3.35 3.05 1.15
CA GLU A 592 4.80 2.87 1.36
C GLU A 592 5.10 1.95 2.56
N ASN A 593 6.18 1.15 2.45
CA ASN A 593 6.69 0.33 3.53
C ASN A 593 7.76 1.07 4.37
N TYR A 594 7.33 1.73 5.43
CA TYR A 594 8.17 2.55 6.31
C TYR A 594 8.94 1.83 7.42
N PHE A 595 8.40 0.73 7.96
CA PHE A 595 8.85 0.20 9.26
C PHE A 595 9.60 -1.12 9.23
N ALA A 596 9.89 -1.63 8.03
CA ALA A 596 10.62 -2.87 7.82
C ALA A 596 11.75 -2.70 6.79
N GLY A 597 12.74 -3.58 6.87
CA GLY A 597 13.88 -3.60 5.95
C GLY A 597 14.92 -2.49 6.20
N LEU A 598 15.95 -2.48 5.34
CA LEU A 598 17.12 -1.60 5.49
C LEU A 598 16.83 -0.11 5.28
N ASN A 599 15.78 0.23 4.53
CA ASN A 599 15.39 1.61 4.23
C ASN A 599 14.31 2.13 5.19
N THR A 600 14.22 1.54 6.39
CA THR A 600 13.23 1.96 7.39
C THR A 600 13.43 3.42 7.81
N ILE A 601 12.33 4.05 8.24
CA ILE A 601 12.38 5.35 8.91
C ILE A 601 12.61 5.24 10.41
N LEU A 602 12.66 4.04 11.00
CA LEU A 602 12.98 3.91 12.43
C LEU A 602 14.40 4.42 12.73
N GLY A 603 14.59 5.05 13.90
CA GLY A 603 15.87 5.70 14.26
C GLY A 603 16.09 7.05 13.58
N ARG A 604 14.99 7.72 13.23
CA ARG A 604 14.98 9.04 12.59
C ARG A 604 13.99 9.97 13.30
N SER A 605 13.97 11.22 12.87
CA SER A 605 13.06 12.24 13.39
C SER A 605 12.06 12.74 12.36
N ILE A 606 10.97 13.33 12.86
CA ILE A 606 10.04 14.12 12.07
C ILE A 606 10.27 15.59 12.38
N VAL A 607 10.33 16.43 11.35
CA VAL A 607 10.46 17.89 11.47
C VAL A 607 9.23 18.54 10.84
N VAL A 608 8.69 19.54 11.51
CA VAL A 608 7.64 20.44 11.00
C VAL A 608 8.30 21.78 10.66
N HIS A 609 7.96 22.30 9.49
CA HIS A 609 8.49 23.55 8.96
C HIS A 609 7.49 24.70 9.13
N ALA A 610 7.96 25.92 8.89
CA ALA A 610 7.18 27.13 9.04
C ALA A 610 5.89 27.13 8.19
N LYS A 611 4.94 27.97 8.60
CA LYS A 611 3.67 28.19 7.91
C LYS A 611 3.88 28.63 6.46
N ASP A 612 2.83 28.53 5.65
CA ASP A 612 2.81 28.98 4.27
C ASP A 612 3.92 28.32 3.42
N SER A 613 4.22 27.05 3.72
CA SER A 613 5.29 26.27 3.05
C SER A 613 6.72 26.78 3.27
N GLY A 614 6.93 27.60 4.30
CA GLY A 614 8.25 28.14 4.67
C GLY A 614 9.28 27.05 4.98
N GLY A 615 10.57 27.35 4.77
CA GLY A 615 11.66 26.37 4.91
C GLY A 615 12.18 26.17 6.35
N HIS A 616 12.00 27.15 7.23
CA HIS A 616 12.51 27.11 8.60
C HIS A 616 11.89 25.99 9.42
N ARG A 617 12.67 25.36 10.31
CA ARG A 617 12.23 24.26 11.18
C ARG A 617 11.61 24.84 12.44
N VAL A 618 10.32 24.58 12.66
CA VAL A 618 9.59 25.12 13.82
C VAL A 618 9.41 24.11 14.94
N GLY A 619 9.57 22.81 14.67
CA GLY A 619 9.59 21.78 15.71
C GLY A 619 9.98 20.42 15.16
N CYS A 620 10.43 19.54 16.04
CA CYS A 620 10.85 18.19 15.69
C CYS A 620 10.63 17.22 16.84
N ALA A 621 10.56 15.94 16.49
CA ALA A 621 10.40 14.86 17.43
C ALA A 621 11.06 13.58 16.93
N ASN A 622 11.67 12.84 17.85
CA ASN A 622 12.11 11.47 17.59
C ASN A 622 10.93 10.50 17.57
N MET A 623 11.07 9.45 16.78
CA MET A 623 10.07 8.39 16.67
C MET A 623 10.20 7.36 17.80
N LYS A 624 9.16 7.25 18.62
CA LYS A 624 9.04 6.25 19.68
C LYS A 624 8.20 5.07 19.20
N LEU A 625 8.71 3.86 19.39
CA LEU A 625 7.99 2.62 19.10
C LEU A 625 6.95 2.38 20.18
N ILE A 626 5.68 2.18 19.80
CA ILE A 626 4.60 1.92 20.76
C ILE A 626 3.75 0.68 20.41
N SER A 627 4.11 -0.06 19.36
CA SER A 627 3.54 -1.37 19.06
C SER A 627 4.36 -2.50 19.70
N LYS A 628 3.69 -3.58 20.10
CA LYS A 628 4.32 -4.81 20.60
C LYS A 628 5.06 -5.59 19.51
N SER A 629 4.83 -5.27 18.23
CA SER A 629 5.52 -5.88 17.09
C SER A 629 7.02 -5.57 17.05
N PHE A 630 7.51 -4.63 17.85
CA PHE A 630 8.94 -4.32 17.94
C PHE A 630 9.51 -4.81 19.27
N VAL A 631 10.35 -5.84 19.21
CA VAL A 631 11.05 -6.36 20.38
C VAL A 631 12.50 -5.89 20.34
N ARG A 632 12.85 -4.96 21.23
CA ARG A 632 14.24 -4.48 21.37
C ARG A 632 15.09 -5.54 22.06
N LYS A 633 16.25 -5.83 21.47
CA LYS A 633 17.27 -6.72 22.03
C LYS A 633 18.64 -6.03 22.02
N GLU A 634 19.53 -6.51 22.88
CA GLU A 634 20.86 -5.95 23.06
C GLU A 634 21.88 -7.07 23.18
N LEU A 635 23.01 -6.90 22.48
CA LEU A 635 24.18 -7.76 22.57
C LEU A 635 25.41 -6.90 22.82
N ILE A 636 26.40 -7.48 23.51
CA ILE A 636 27.67 -6.82 23.83
C ILE A 636 28.79 -7.59 23.16
N PHE A 637 29.70 -6.87 22.48
CA PHE A 637 30.79 -7.46 21.72
C PHE A 637 32.13 -6.84 22.12
N LYS A 638 33.21 -7.65 22.13
CA LYS A 638 34.60 -7.17 22.36
C LYS A 638 35.14 -6.29 21.24
N LYS A 639 34.54 -6.35 20.04
CA LYS A 639 34.95 -5.57 18.86
C LYS A 639 33.72 -5.08 18.11
N THR A 640 33.94 -4.08 17.26
CA THR A 640 32.90 -3.55 16.37
C THR A 640 32.35 -4.65 15.46
N THR A 641 31.03 -4.81 15.46
CA THR A 641 30.34 -5.84 14.67
C THR A 641 29.64 -5.21 13.45
N PRO A 642 29.84 -5.73 12.22
CA PRO A 642 29.08 -5.29 11.06
C PRO A 642 27.58 -5.60 11.23
N ALA A 643 26.77 -4.55 11.43
CA ALA A 643 25.33 -4.67 11.71
C ALA A 643 24.57 -5.48 10.64
N HIS A 644 24.91 -5.29 9.36
CA HIS A 644 24.25 -6.01 8.26
C HIS A 644 24.50 -7.51 8.30
N GLU A 645 25.75 -7.92 8.53
CA GLU A 645 26.14 -9.33 8.56
C GLU A 645 25.55 -10.04 9.79
N LEU A 646 25.56 -9.37 10.94
CA LEU A 646 24.91 -9.87 12.15
C LEU A 646 23.39 -10.07 11.94
N SER A 647 22.70 -9.10 11.32
CA SER A 647 21.27 -9.20 11.03
C SER A 647 20.94 -10.42 10.17
N GLN A 648 21.70 -10.65 9.10
CA GLN A 648 21.48 -11.78 8.20
C GLN A 648 21.64 -13.12 8.91
N LEU A 649 22.72 -13.28 9.69
CA LEU A 649 22.99 -14.53 10.40
C LEU A 649 22.00 -14.76 11.54
N LEU A 650 21.61 -13.72 12.29
CA LEU A 650 20.57 -13.82 13.32
C LEU A 650 19.24 -14.23 12.72
N ALA A 651 18.82 -13.60 11.62
CA ALA A 651 17.58 -13.94 10.93
C ALA A 651 17.60 -15.39 10.43
N THR A 652 18.73 -15.83 9.84
CA THR A 652 18.92 -17.22 9.40
C THR A 652 18.81 -18.20 10.56
N ALA A 653 19.47 -17.92 11.68
CA ALA A 653 19.46 -18.80 12.86
C ALA A 653 18.08 -18.87 13.52
N LEU A 654 17.34 -17.76 13.53
CA LEU A 654 15.94 -17.67 13.98
C LEU A 654 14.93 -18.18 12.94
N LYS A 655 15.37 -18.58 11.74
CA LYS A 655 14.52 -19.05 10.62
C LYS A 655 13.45 -18.04 10.22
N ILE A 656 13.83 -16.77 10.16
CA ILE A 656 12.97 -15.65 9.75
C ILE A 656 13.57 -14.87 8.59
N ASN A 657 12.73 -14.10 7.89
CA ASN A 657 13.18 -13.25 6.79
C ASN A 657 14.11 -12.13 7.31
N HIS A 658 15.15 -11.78 6.55
CA HIS A 658 16.21 -10.88 7.00
C HIS A 658 15.69 -9.48 7.38
N TRP A 659 14.66 -8.98 6.69
CA TRP A 659 14.05 -7.70 7.00
C TRP A 659 13.41 -7.62 8.40
N ARG A 660 13.19 -8.77 9.09
CA ARG A 660 12.64 -8.84 10.44
C ARG A 660 13.68 -8.54 11.54
N VAL A 661 14.95 -8.33 11.20
CA VAL A 661 16.00 -7.87 12.12
C VAL A 661 16.45 -6.48 11.69
N ASN A 662 16.29 -5.48 12.55
CA ASN A 662 16.52 -4.07 12.20
C ASN A 662 17.47 -3.39 13.19
N HIS A 663 18.55 -2.76 12.71
CA HIS A 663 19.43 -1.92 13.53
C HIS A 663 18.95 -0.47 13.46
N ASN A 664 18.15 -0.07 14.45
CA ASN A 664 17.52 1.25 14.49
C ASN A 664 18.27 2.28 15.36
N THR A 665 19.43 1.93 15.91
CA THR A 665 20.25 2.84 16.72
C THR A 665 21.71 2.64 16.38
N ALA A 666 22.45 3.74 16.26
CA ALA A 666 23.90 3.69 16.17
C ALA A 666 24.45 2.89 17.36
N ALA A 667 25.35 1.95 17.10
CA ALA A 667 25.97 1.18 18.17
C ALA A 667 26.71 2.15 19.11
N ILE A 668 26.37 2.10 20.39
CA ILE A 668 26.98 2.97 21.40
C ILE A 668 28.27 2.27 21.82
N THR A 669 29.40 2.81 21.37
CA THR A 669 30.71 2.39 21.86
C THR A 669 30.94 3.08 23.20
N ASP A 670 30.80 2.34 24.30
CA ASP A 670 31.25 2.82 25.60
C ASP A 670 32.78 2.67 25.68
N TYR A 671 33.48 3.79 25.48
CA TYR A 671 34.94 3.86 25.55
C TYR A 671 35.49 3.47 26.94
N LYS A 672 34.66 3.45 28.00
CA LYS A 672 35.08 2.96 29.32
C LYS A 672 35.14 1.43 29.40
N MET A 673 34.39 0.70 28.56
CA MET A 673 34.23 -0.76 28.68
C MET A 673 35.05 -1.58 27.66
N LYS A 674 35.83 -0.98 26.75
CA LYS A 674 36.51 -1.69 25.63
C LYS A 674 35.60 -2.62 24.80
N CYS A 675 34.28 -2.48 24.94
CA CYS A 675 33.26 -3.29 24.32
C CYS A 675 32.23 -2.38 23.65
N GLN A 676 31.59 -2.89 22.61
CA GLN A 676 30.50 -2.22 21.93
C GLN A 676 29.17 -2.84 22.36
N LYS A 677 28.23 -1.99 22.77
CA LYS A 677 26.83 -2.40 22.99
C LYS A 677 26.03 -2.13 21.72
N THR A 678 25.44 -3.18 21.17
CA THR A 678 24.65 -3.13 19.93
C THR A 678 23.20 -3.46 20.23
N SER A 679 22.33 -2.48 20.04
CA SER A 679 20.88 -2.67 20.05
C SER A 679 20.36 -3.00 18.65
N PHE A 680 19.33 -3.83 18.59
CA PHE A 680 18.55 -4.10 17.39
C PHE A 680 17.09 -4.40 17.76
N LEU A 681 16.22 -4.36 16.76
CA LEU A 681 14.82 -4.73 16.85
C LEU A 681 14.60 -6.06 16.16
N LEU A 682 13.85 -6.94 16.81
CA LEU A 682 13.18 -8.06 16.18
C LEU A 682 11.74 -7.63 15.88
N ILE A 683 11.31 -7.87 14.64
CA ILE A 683 9.95 -7.57 14.17
C ILE A 683 9.09 -8.81 14.37
N ASP A 684 8.28 -8.81 15.43
CA ASP A 684 7.35 -9.87 15.77
C ASP A 684 6.06 -9.74 14.97
N SER A 685 5.49 -10.86 14.54
CA SER A 685 4.14 -10.90 13.98
C SER A 685 3.13 -11.13 15.09
N THR A 686 1.84 -11.14 14.73
CA THR A 686 0.77 -11.44 15.70
C THR A 686 0.79 -12.89 16.23
N SER A 687 1.49 -13.78 15.53
CA SER A 687 1.55 -15.23 15.82
C SER A 687 2.89 -15.72 16.33
N SER A 688 3.95 -14.89 16.28
CA SER A 688 5.29 -15.25 16.74
C SER A 688 5.61 -14.69 18.14
N ASN A 689 6.67 -15.23 18.74
CA ASN A 689 7.24 -14.74 20.00
C ASN A 689 8.77 -14.68 19.88
N LEU A 690 9.23 -13.91 18.89
CA LEU A 690 10.66 -13.80 18.56
C LEU A 690 11.50 -13.30 19.74
N GLY A 691 10.87 -12.55 20.65
CA GLY A 691 11.51 -12.14 21.89
C GLY A 691 12.00 -13.32 22.72
N ASN A 692 11.19 -14.36 22.87
CA ASN A 692 11.56 -15.57 23.60
C ASN A 692 12.47 -16.48 22.76
N ASP A 693 12.17 -16.65 21.47
CA ASP A 693 12.98 -17.47 20.56
C ASP A 693 14.44 -17.00 20.54
N PHE A 694 14.66 -15.68 20.59
CA PHE A 694 16.00 -15.11 20.70
C PHE A 694 16.68 -15.39 22.04
N GLU A 695 15.96 -15.35 23.16
CA GLU A 695 16.56 -15.71 24.46
C GLU A 695 16.91 -17.20 24.54
N GLU A 696 16.17 -18.07 23.86
CA GLU A 696 16.51 -19.48 23.72
C GLU A 696 17.75 -19.68 22.85
N LEU A 697 17.81 -19.02 21.69
CA LEU A 697 19.00 -18.99 20.83
C LEU A 697 20.26 -18.51 21.57
N LYS A 698 20.09 -17.58 22.52
CA LYS A 698 21.21 -17.05 23.32
C LYS A 698 21.78 -18.08 24.31
N LYS A 699 20.97 -19.04 24.78
CA LYS A 699 21.42 -20.09 25.71
C LYS A 699 22.35 -21.10 25.04
N ASP A 700 22.11 -21.37 23.76
CA ASP A 700 22.92 -22.27 22.93
C ASP A 700 23.31 -21.55 21.64
N TRP A 701 24.36 -20.71 21.75
CA TRP A 701 24.76 -19.82 20.67
C TRP A 701 25.27 -20.61 19.46
N PRO A 702 24.63 -20.50 18.28
CA PRO A 702 24.98 -21.34 17.13
C PRO A 702 26.40 -21.14 16.61
N ASP A 703 27.05 -22.22 16.16
CA ASP A 703 28.41 -22.20 15.62
C ASP A 703 28.57 -21.26 14.41
N ASN A 704 27.56 -21.15 13.56
CA ASN A 704 27.57 -20.22 12.42
C ASN A 704 27.54 -18.74 12.84
N LEU A 705 27.23 -18.46 14.10
CA LEU A 705 27.29 -17.15 14.74
C LEU A 705 28.50 -16.98 15.66
N GLU A 706 29.44 -17.93 15.72
CA GLU A 706 30.54 -17.91 16.70
C GLU A 706 31.44 -16.67 16.59
N LYS A 707 31.62 -16.14 15.37
CA LYS A 707 32.33 -14.86 15.15
C LYS A 707 31.65 -13.64 15.80
N PHE A 708 30.37 -13.78 16.16
CA PHE A 708 29.54 -12.81 16.84
C PHE A 708 29.07 -13.32 18.21
N LYS A 709 29.87 -14.15 18.88
CA LYS A 709 29.55 -14.60 20.24
C LYS A 709 29.50 -13.38 21.19
N PRO A 710 28.35 -13.11 21.84
CA PRO A 710 28.24 -12.00 22.77
C PRO A 710 29.01 -12.28 24.05
N VAL A 711 29.42 -11.22 24.73
CA VAL A 711 30.12 -11.28 26.04
C VAL A 711 29.27 -10.65 27.14
N SER A 712 29.58 -10.97 28.38
CA SER A 712 28.99 -10.32 29.56
C SER A 712 29.59 -8.93 29.80
N GLU A 713 28.89 -8.08 30.57
CA GLU A 713 29.43 -6.78 31.01
C GLU A 713 30.68 -6.94 31.90
N ASP A 714 30.77 -8.02 32.67
CA ASP A 714 31.93 -8.31 33.55
C ASP A 714 33.19 -8.64 32.74
N GLU A 715 33.05 -9.39 31.64
CA GLU A 715 34.16 -9.69 30.72
C GLU A 715 34.73 -8.46 30.02
N CYS A 716 33.95 -7.39 29.95
CA CYS A 716 34.38 -6.08 29.41
C CYS A 716 35.12 -5.24 30.47
N SER A 717 34.88 -5.51 31.76
CA SER A 717 35.41 -4.74 32.88
C SER A 717 36.76 -5.27 33.39
N HIS A 718 37.05 -6.55 33.21
CA HIS A 718 38.29 -7.20 33.67
C HIS A 718 39.42 -7.18 32.62
N GLY A 719 39.91 -5.98 32.31
CA GLY A 719 41.19 -5.76 31.63
C GLY A 719 42.38 -5.51 32.58
N PHE A 720 42.18 -5.63 33.90
CA PHE A 720 43.27 -5.59 34.89
C PHE A 720 43.79 -7.01 35.13
N ASN A 721 45.06 -7.22 34.82
CA ASN A 721 45.85 -8.41 35.11
C ASN A 721 45.45 -9.09 36.43
N LEU A 722 44.86 -10.29 36.34
CA LEU A 722 44.75 -11.24 37.44
C LEU A 722 46.10 -11.98 37.68
N GLN A 723 47.22 -11.27 37.52
CA GLN A 723 48.57 -11.79 37.78
C GLN A 723 49.37 -10.95 38.79
N ALA A 724 48.78 -9.93 39.42
CA ALA A 724 49.49 -9.07 40.38
C ALA A 724 48.90 -9.04 41.80
N THR A 725 48.05 -10.00 42.18
CA THR A 725 47.53 -10.11 43.56
C THR A 725 47.88 -11.44 44.26
N SER A 726 48.66 -12.30 43.61
CA SER A 726 49.25 -13.49 44.25
C SER A 726 50.65 -13.24 44.85
N LEU A 727 51.22 -12.03 44.69
CA LEU A 727 52.57 -11.69 45.18
C LEU A 727 52.59 -10.76 46.41
N VAL A 728 51.43 -10.27 46.88
CA VAL A 728 51.33 -9.37 48.06
C VAL A 728 50.86 -10.11 49.32
N LEU A 729 50.39 -11.36 49.21
CA LEU A 729 50.11 -12.23 50.38
C LEU A 729 51.25 -13.20 50.76
N ALA A 730 52.36 -13.22 50.02
CA ALA A 730 53.51 -14.11 50.30
C ALA A 730 54.75 -13.39 50.89
N VAL A 731 54.73 -12.05 51.03
CA VAL A 731 55.86 -11.29 51.62
C VAL A 731 55.53 -10.72 53.01
N GLY A 732 54.26 -10.80 53.45
CA GLY A 732 53.82 -10.38 54.80
C GLY A 732 53.92 -11.46 55.90
N LEU A 733 54.38 -12.68 55.57
CA LEU A 733 54.35 -13.84 56.49
C LEU A 733 55.72 -14.48 56.77
N LEU A 734 56.82 -13.79 56.44
CA LEU A 734 58.19 -14.28 56.68
C LEU A 734 59.12 -13.30 57.43
N LEU A 735 58.59 -12.23 58.04
CA LEU A 735 59.39 -11.26 58.82
C LEU A 735 58.90 -11.08 60.28
N THR A 736 58.33 -12.12 60.87
CA THR A 736 58.06 -12.21 62.33
C THR A 736 58.51 -13.55 62.93
N ARG A 737 59.66 -14.07 62.48
CA ARG A 737 60.50 -14.98 63.27
C ARG A 737 61.98 -14.72 62.96
N LEU A 738 62.75 -14.47 64.02
CA LEU A 738 64.21 -14.34 64.15
C LEU A 738 64.80 -12.92 63.99
N MET A 739 64.82 -12.19 65.11
CA MET A 739 66.01 -11.66 65.81
C MET A 739 65.52 -11.20 67.22
N VAL A 740 66.09 -11.49 68.41
CA VAL A 740 67.39 -12.00 68.88
C VAL A 740 68.59 -11.65 68.02
#